data_AF-A0A1C2DZ33-F1
#
_entry.id   AF-A0A1C2DZ33-F1
#
_cell.length_a   1.000
_cell.length_b   1.000
_cell.length_c   1.000
_cell.angle_alpha   90.00
_cell.angle_beta   90.00
_cell.angle_gamma   90.00
#
_symmetry.space_group_name_H-M   'P 1'
#
loop_
_entity.id
_entity.type
_entity.pdbx_description
1 polymer ?
#
loop_
_entity_poly.entity_id
_entity_poly.type
_entity_poly.pdbx_seq_one_letter_code
_entity_poly.pdbx_strand_id
1 'polypeptide(L)'
;MNEAVKATNTANAQPIIEIENLSISFFTRKGEIPAVMDFSCTVMPGEAMGIVGESGCGKSTVSLGIMRDLSNIGRIVGGRIKFQGKDMGDMSEEELRSIRGNKIAMIYQEPMASLNPAMKIGQQLMEVPLLHDKVSKEEAYKRALDMVRSVKLPDPERMMRSYPHQLSGGQQQRIVIAMALLSNPALLLLDEPTTALDVTVEAGIVELVKGLGKQFGTSMIFVSHNLGLILETCDRITVMYSGEAVETGKITDVFDRMRHPYTQGLFRSIPLPGADKNERPLVAIPGQLPLPQERPRGCNFGPRCHHFVEGVCNAAEIPMIPVQGHDGHFSRCVRFNEIDWAALPPGAKKAGEPVKPGAPVLKVDDLKKYYHVGAGGVFGGSEGRTVKANETISFEARESETVAIVGESGCGKSTLAKVLLGLETASAGKVTLANTEIQATGIEKRSVDTVSAIQMVFQNPFDTLNPSHTVGSQIIRTLEKFNVGKTVADRRQRMLELLDLVKLPRAFAERKPRQLSGGQKQRIGVARAFAGSAKVVVADEPVSALDVSVQAAVTELLMDIQRQSGMTMLFISHDLSVVRYIADRVVVMYLGYIVEQGTTDQIFSPPYHPYTEALLSAIPIADTSVVKKHIVLEGDIPSAMNPPSGCPFQTRCRYKHLVPDGRCEKEVPPLKDLGGGHRSLCWLSDEVLAGMEPVISFDKAHAALEGVPDDAVEIADAPVAAAKAKVARKASTVARGSKVSAKVAMVAPEPATQPAPAAKNVPAAKKSTAASKKTAPAVKSEPAAKTAAAGKTAATAGKAVAATQAKKATVTKSHKPKAATGSRTKAVPATPAVKAAVPSPAPEPVDPADRGRPAGIARPAEPDDLKLIVGIGPQIEIALNELGIYRFAQVAGWTEIEREWMDTRLTLLGRIERDDWGRQAKALADGGVEEYIRVFGRKPH
;
A
#
# COMPACT_ATOMS: atom_id res chain seq x y z
N MET A 1 -32.32 27.07 16.21
CA MET A 1 -33.72 26.90 15.75
C MET A 1 -33.94 25.54 15.09
N ASN A 2 -33.09 25.10 14.16
CA ASN A 2 -33.34 23.87 13.38
C ASN A 2 -33.16 22.53 14.16
N GLU A 3 -32.40 22.49 15.26
CA GLU A 3 -32.20 21.24 16.04
C GLU A 3 -33.48 20.74 16.71
N ALA A 4 -34.29 21.64 17.29
CA ALA A 4 -35.57 21.29 17.91
C ALA A 4 -36.57 20.65 16.92
N VAL A 5 -36.46 21.00 15.64
CA VAL A 5 -37.26 20.42 14.55
C VAL A 5 -36.72 19.06 14.11
N LYS A 6 -35.39 18.83 14.20
CA LYS A 6 -34.79 17.51 14.00
C LYS A 6 -35.24 16.52 15.10
N ALA A 7 -35.16 16.93 16.36
CA ALA A 7 -35.40 16.06 17.51
C ALA A 7 -36.87 15.63 17.70
N THR A 8 -37.83 16.41 17.22
CA THR A 8 -39.27 16.13 17.40
C THR A 8 -39.88 15.21 16.34
N ASN A 9 -39.20 14.98 15.21
CA ASN A 9 -39.74 14.23 14.08
C ASN A 9 -39.09 12.84 13.87
N THR A 10 -37.95 12.55 14.50
CA THR A 10 -37.22 11.28 14.32
C THR A 10 -37.82 10.10 15.11
N ALA A 11 -38.47 10.33 16.25
CA ALA A 11 -38.97 9.27 17.13
C ALA A 11 -40.11 8.41 16.52
N ASN A 12 -40.77 8.89 15.46
CA ASN A 12 -41.78 8.14 14.68
C ASN A 12 -41.37 7.98 13.20
N ALA A 13 -40.11 8.28 12.85
CA ALA A 13 -39.65 8.14 11.47
C ALA A 13 -39.34 6.68 11.13
N GLN A 14 -39.83 6.20 9.99
CA GLN A 14 -39.50 4.87 9.50
C GLN A 14 -38.03 4.81 9.04
N PRO A 15 -37.24 3.76 9.40
CA PRO A 15 -35.89 3.59 8.90
C PRO A 15 -35.84 3.54 7.36
N ILE A 16 -34.78 4.11 6.78
CA ILE A 16 -34.53 3.99 5.34
C ILE A 16 -34.01 2.59 5.00
N ILE A 17 -33.13 2.06 5.84
CA ILE A 17 -32.69 0.67 5.78
C ILE A 17 -32.57 0.09 7.19
N GLU A 18 -33.04 -1.15 7.32
CA GLU A 18 -32.99 -1.95 8.54
C GLU A 18 -32.45 -3.34 8.17
N ILE A 19 -31.39 -3.77 8.85
CA ILE A 19 -30.68 -5.03 8.62
C ILE A 19 -30.73 -5.83 9.90
N GLU A 20 -31.28 -7.05 9.82
CA GLU A 20 -31.53 -7.93 10.95
C GLU A 20 -30.74 -9.23 10.77
N ASN A 21 -29.78 -9.50 11.66
CA ASN A 21 -29.00 -10.74 11.76
C ASN A 21 -28.46 -11.26 10.42
N LEU A 22 -27.91 -10.36 9.58
CA LEU A 22 -27.51 -10.66 8.20
C LEU A 22 -26.33 -11.63 8.15
N SER A 23 -26.53 -12.77 7.50
CA SER A 23 -25.52 -13.79 7.24
C SER A 23 -25.28 -13.95 5.73
N ILE A 24 -24.03 -13.82 5.29
CA ILE A 24 -23.63 -13.93 3.88
C ILE A 24 -22.47 -14.92 3.73
N SER A 25 -22.66 -15.93 2.87
CA SER A 25 -21.70 -16.99 2.60
C SER A 25 -21.33 -17.10 1.12
N PHE A 26 -20.08 -17.45 0.85
CA PHE A 26 -19.58 -17.77 -0.49
C PHE A 26 -19.32 -19.27 -0.64
N PHE A 27 -19.96 -19.90 -1.63
CA PHE A 27 -19.92 -21.34 -1.89
C PHE A 27 -18.83 -21.67 -2.91
N THR A 28 -17.72 -22.25 -2.45
CA THR A 28 -16.57 -22.61 -3.29
C THR A 28 -16.47 -24.12 -3.51
N ARG A 29 -15.61 -24.55 -4.45
CA ARG A 29 -15.26 -25.98 -4.62
C ARG A 29 -14.63 -26.62 -3.37
N LYS A 30 -14.23 -25.82 -2.36
CA LYS A 30 -13.69 -26.30 -1.08
C LYS A 30 -14.72 -26.29 0.06
N GLY A 31 -15.97 -25.94 -0.22
CA GLY A 31 -17.02 -25.74 0.77
C GLY A 31 -17.41 -24.27 0.93
N GLU A 32 -18.24 -24.04 1.94
CA GLU A 32 -18.78 -22.73 2.30
C GLU A 32 -17.72 -21.85 3.00
N ILE A 33 -17.80 -20.55 2.74
CA ILE A 33 -16.98 -19.50 3.36
C ILE A 33 -17.94 -18.43 3.92
N PRO A 34 -18.37 -18.55 5.19
CA PRO A 34 -19.22 -17.54 5.82
C PRO A 34 -18.44 -16.25 6.05
N ALA A 35 -18.75 -15.23 5.24
CA ALA A 35 -18.04 -13.94 5.21
C ALA A 35 -18.66 -12.91 6.16
N VAL A 36 -19.99 -12.92 6.29
CA VAL A 36 -20.75 -12.20 7.32
C VAL A 36 -21.59 -13.24 8.06
N MET A 37 -21.63 -13.20 9.38
CA MET A 37 -22.35 -14.18 10.22
C MET A 37 -23.51 -13.52 10.96
N ASP A 38 -23.23 -12.45 11.71
CA ASP A 38 -24.21 -11.65 12.42
C ASP A 38 -23.86 -10.16 12.28
N PHE A 39 -24.52 -9.50 11.33
CA PHE A 39 -24.49 -8.06 11.18
C PHE A 39 -25.91 -7.51 11.23
N SER A 40 -26.15 -6.58 12.15
CA SER A 40 -27.40 -5.85 12.29
C SER A 40 -27.14 -4.36 12.36
N CYS A 41 -27.89 -3.55 11.62
CA CYS A 41 -27.84 -2.09 11.70
C CYS A 41 -29.14 -1.45 11.21
N THR A 42 -29.45 -0.28 11.75
CA THR A 42 -30.58 0.56 11.31
C THR A 42 -30.04 1.93 10.94
N VAL A 43 -30.55 2.53 9.86
CA VAL A 43 -30.18 3.88 9.41
C VAL A 43 -31.43 4.71 9.18
N MET A 44 -31.52 5.83 9.90
CA MET A 44 -32.66 6.74 9.90
C MET A 44 -32.61 7.73 8.72
N PRO A 45 -33.74 8.36 8.34
CA PRO A 45 -33.77 9.35 7.25
C PRO A 45 -32.81 10.53 7.49
N GLY A 46 -31.82 10.68 6.61
CA GLY A 46 -30.81 11.74 6.67
C GLY A 46 -29.72 11.54 7.74
N GLU A 47 -29.54 10.30 8.20
CA GLU A 47 -28.44 9.86 9.08
C GLU A 47 -27.27 9.29 8.26
N ALA A 48 -26.04 9.44 8.77
CA ALA A 48 -24.84 8.81 8.24
C ALA A 48 -24.29 7.75 9.22
N MET A 49 -24.24 6.49 8.77
CA MET A 49 -23.73 5.33 9.50
C MET A 49 -22.35 4.91 8.98
N GLY A 50 -21.33 4.98 9.83
CA GLY A 50 -19.99 4.49 9.53
C GLY A 50 -19.85 2.98 9.75
N ILE A 51 -19.17 2.28 8.83
CA ILE A 51 -18.80 0.86 8.99
C ILE A 51 -17.28 0.72 8.91
N VAL A 52 -16.66 0.19 9.97
CA VAL A 52 -15.19 0.19 10.15
C VAL A 52 -14.61 -1.16 10.56
N GLY A 53 -13.31 -1.36 10.31
CA GLY A 53 -12.58 -2.57 10.71
C GLY A 53 -11.52 -3.02 9.70
N GLU A 54 -10.72 -4.01 10.09
CA GLU A 54 -9.65 -4.61 9.26
C GLU A 54 -10.15 -5.21 7.93
N SER A 55 -9.26 -5.32 6.95
CA SER A 55 -9.55 -5.83 5.62
C SER A 55 -9.98 -7.28 5.67
N GLY A 56 -11.05 -7.61 4.94
CA GLY A 56 -11.67 -8.94 4.97
C GLY A 56 -12.63 -9.19 6.15
N CYS A 57 -12.92 -8.20 7.02
CA CYS A 57 -13.91 -8.37 8.10
C CYS A 57 -15.38 -8.34 7.65
N GLY A 58 -15.66 -8.15 6.34
CA GLY A 58 -17.00 -8.25 5.76
C GLY A 58 -17.66 -6.93 5.30
N LYS A 59 -17.04 -5.77 5.55
CA LYS A 59 -17.62 -4.42 5.31
C LYS A 59 -18.29 -4.28 3.93
N SER A 60 -17.50 -4.41 2.86
CA SER A 60 -17.96 -4.31 1.46
C SER A 60 -18.95 -5.43 1.07
N THR A 61 -18.88 -6.59 1.75
CA THR A 61 -19.84 -7.69 1.56
C THR A 61 -21.24 -7.33 2.07
N VAL A 62 -21.35 -6.50 3.11
CA VAL A 62 -22.63 -5.94 3.54
C VAL A 62 -23.19 -5.00 2.45
N SER A 63 -22.37 -4.07 1.93
CA SER A 63 -22.78 -3.15 0.85
C SER A 63 -23.27 -3.88 -0.42
N LEU A 64 -22.53 -4.90 -0.87
CA LEU A 64 -22.95 -5.77 -1.99
C LEU A 64 -24.19 -6.61 -1.66
N GLY A 65 -24.36 -7.01 -0.39
CA GLY A 65 -25.57 -7.67 0.12
C GLY A 65 -26.80 -6.77 0.03
N ILE A 66 -26.69 -5.50 0.43
CA ILE A 66 -27.75 -4.48 0.30
C ILE A 66 -28.12 -4.27 -1.17
N MET A 67 -27.13 -4.14 -2.06
CA MET A 67 -27.37 -4.04 -3.51
C MET A 67 -27.91 -5.34 -4.14
N ARG A 68 -27.91 -6.46 -3.39
CA ARG A 68 -28.07 -7.83 -3.91
C ARG A 68 -27.18 -8.11 -5.13
N ASP A 69 -25.98 -7.51 -5.17
CA ASP A 69 -24.97 -7.66 -6.22
C ASP A 69 -23.80 -8.53 -5.74
N LEU A 70 -24.16 -9.64 -5.09
CA LEU A 70 -23.20 -10.67 -4.71
C LEU A 70 -22.83 -11.47 -5.97
N SER A 71 -21.55 -11.83 -6.11
CA SER A 71 -21.07 -12.74 -7.15
C SER A 71 -21.91 -14.03 -7.20
N ASN A 72 -21.94 -14.71 -8.34
CA ASN A 72 -22.70 -15.95 -8.55
C ASN A 72 -22.33 -17.16 -7.64
N ILE A 73 -21.32 -17.03 -6.76
CA ILE A 73 -21.02 -17.96 -5.67
C ILE A 73 -21.43 -17.45 -4.27
N GLY A 74 -21.76 -16.18 -4.10
CA GLY A 74 -22.20 -15.56 -2.85
C GLY A 74 -23.72 -15.58 -2.69
N ARG A 75 -24.20 -15.80 -1.46
CA ARG A 75 -25.63 -15.76 -1.12
C ARG A 75 -25.84 -15.20 0.27
N ILE A 76 -26.95 -14.48 0.46
CA ILE A 76 -27.54 -14.28 1.79
C ILE A 76 -28.07 -15.64 2.23
N VAL A 77 -27.66 -16.13 3.40
CA VAL A 77 -28.05 -17.44 3.96
C VAL A 77 -28.90 -17.31 5.23
N GLY A 78 -28.93 -16.12 5.82
CA GLY A 78 -29.69 -15.79 7.03
C GLY A 78 -29.88 -14.28 7.18
N GLY A 79 -30.81 -13.91 8.05
CA GLY A 79 -31.18 -12.51 8.28
C GLY A 79 -32.10 -11.91 7.22
N ARG A 80 -32.35 -10.60 7.35
CA ARG A 80 -33.22 -9.79 6.49
C ARG A 80 -32.61 -8.43 6.20
N ILE A 81 -33.00 -7.83 5.08
CA ILE A 81 -32.67 -6.45 4.71
C ILE A 81 -33.97 -5.79 4.27
N LYS A 82 -34.48 -4.82 5.04
CA LYS A 82 -35.69 -4.06 4.70
C LYS A 82 -35.28 -2.68 4.21
N PHE A 83 -35.79 -2.28 3.05
CA PHE A 83 -35.66 -0.91 2.54
C PHE A 83 -37.02 -0.22 2.65
N GLN A 84 -37.08 0.89 3.38
CA GLN A 84 -38.32 1.61 3.71
C GLN A 84 -39.43 0.67 4.22
N GLY A 85 -39.03 -0.30 5.06
CA GLY A 85 -39.91 -1.33 5.65
C GLY A 85 -40.31 -2.51 4.76
N LYS A 86 -40.05 -2.49 3.44
CA LYS A 86 -40.26 -3.67 2.57
C LYS A 86 -39.01 -4.55 2.56
N ASP A 87 -39.17 -5.84 2.85
CA ASP A 87 -38.08 -6.83 2.79
C ASP A 87 -37.56 -6.96 1.34
N MET A 88 -36.25 -6.83 1.16
CA MET A 88 -35.55 -6.94 -0.12
C MET A 88 -35.34 -8.40 -0.53
N GLY A 89 -35.58 -9.37 0.35
CA GLY A 89 -35.66 -10.80 0.00
C GLY A 89 -36.85 -11.08 -0.93
N ASP A 90 -38.02 -10.53 -0.58
CA ASP A 90 -39.31 -10.75 -1.26
C ASP A 90 -39.48 -9.92 -2.55
N MET A 91 -38.55 -9.01 -2.87
CA MET A 91 -38.60 -8.19 -4.09
C MET A 91 -38.24 -8.99 -5.34
N SER A 92 -38.96 -8.72 -6.44
CA SER A 92 -38.60 -9.26 -7.76
C SER A 92 -37.36 -8.57 -8.33
N GLU A 93 -36.67 -9.18 -9.29
CA GLU A 93 -35.52 -8.51 -9.95
C GLU A 93 -35.94 -7.25 -10.75
N GLU A 94 -37.21 -7.12 -11.15
CA GLU A 94 -37.72 -5.88 -11.74
C GLU A 94 -37.89 -4.77 -10.68
N GLU A 95 -38.39 -5.11 -9.49
CA GLU A 95 -38.46 -4.18 -8.37
C GLU A 95 -37.07 -3.76 -7.89
N LEU A 96 -36.15 -4.72 -7.72
CA LEU A 96 -34.74 -4.46 -7.37
C LEU A 96 -34.07 -3.57 -8.42
N ARG A 97 -34.30 -3.82 -9.72
CA ARG A 97 -33.80 -2.96 -10.81
C ARG A 97 -34.43 -1.57 -10.83
N SER A 98 -35.64 -1.39 -10.28
CA SER A 98 -36.28 -0.07 -10.18
C SER A 98 -35.69 0.81 -9.06
N ILE A 99 -35.19 0.19 -7.98
CA ILE A 99 -34.57 0.88 -6.83
C ILE A 99 -33.06 1.05 -6.97
N ARG A 100 -32.34 0.07 -7.52
CA ARG A 100 -30.90 0.17 -7.83
C ARG A 100 -30.65 1.34 -8.80
N GLY A 101 -29.72 2.24 -8.46
CA GLY A 101 -29.38 3.43 -9.27
C GLY A 101 -30.36 4.61 -9.13
N ASN A 102 -31.50 4.43 -8.48
CA ASN A 102 -32.55 5.45 -8.33
C ASN A 102 -32.81 5.81 -6.86
N LYS A 103 -33.05 4.81 -6.01
CA LYS A 103 -33.38 4.97 -4.59
C LYS A 103 -32.28 4.46 -3.67
N ILE A 104 -31.53 3.45 -4.11
CA ILE A 104 -30.25 3.03 -3.53
C ILE A 104 -29.18 3.20 -4.60
N ALA A 105 -28.16 4.01 -4.32
CA ALA A 105 -26.99 4.18 -5.17
C ALA A 105 -25.72 3.71 -4.43
N MET A 106 -24.70 3.26 -5.17
CA MET A 106 -23.43 2.80 -4.61
C MET A 106 -22.26 3.46 -5.33
N ILE A 107 -21.30 3.94 -4.55
CA ILE A 107 -19.97 4.39 -4.98
C ILE A 107 -18.98 3.30 -4.55
N TYR A 108 -18.34 2.65 -5.52
CA TYR A 108 -17.37 1.58 -5.29
C TYR A 108 -15.97 2.15 -5.03
N GLN A 109 -15.12 1.34 -4.40
CA GLN A 109 -13.73 1.65 -4.00
C GLN A 109 -12.83 2.10 -5.17
N GLU A 110 -13.04 1.58 -6.39
CA GLU A 110 -12.29 1.99 -7.58
C GLU A 110 -13.18 2.78 -8.57
N PRO A 111 -13.02 4.12 -8.69
CA PRO A 111 -13.78 4.92 -9.66
C PRO A 111 -13.63 4.45 -11.11
N MET A 112 -12.41 4.03 -11.51
CA MET A 112 -12.17 3.58 -12.89
C MET A 112 -12.84 2.24 -13.19
N ALA A 113 -13.11 1.40 -12.19
CA ALA A 113 -13.90 0.18 -12.36
C ALA A 113 -15.41 0.47 -12.48
N SER A 114 -15.85 1.63 -11.96
CA SER A 114 -17.25 2.09 -12.00
C SER A 114 -17.63 2.82 -13.31
N LEU A 115 -16.63 3.22 -14.12
CA LEU A 115 -16.83 3.99 -15.35
C LEU A 115 -16.46 3.17 -16.59
N ASN A 116 -17.28 3.23 -17.64
CA ASN A 116 -16.97 2.58 -18.91
C ASN A 116 -15.84 3.35 -19.64
N PRO A 117 -14.63 2.79 -19.82
CA PRO A 117 -13.48 3.51 -20.36
C PRO A 117 -13.59 3.85 -21.85
N ALA A 118 -14.54 3.23 -22.57
CA ALA A 118 -14.79 3.42 -24.00
C ALA A 118 -15.93 4.42 -24.31
N MET A 119 -16.68 4.86 -23.29
CA MET A 119 -17.79 5.82 -23.43
C MET A 119 -17.41 7.20 -22.89
N LYS A 120 -18.02 8.26 -23.43
CA LYS A 120 -17.83 9.62 -22.90
C LYS A 120 -18.60 9.81 -21.60
N ILE A 121 -18.06 10.63 -20.70
CA ILE A 121 -18.66 10.90 -19.39
C ILE A 121 -20.11 11.39 -19.52
N GLY A 122 -20.37 12.36 -20.41
CA GLY A 122 -21.71 12.89 -20.60
C GLY A 122 -22.70 11.89 -21.16
N GLN A 123 -22.26 10.83 -21.84
CA GLN A 123 -23.15 9.75 -22.28
C GLN A 123 -23.53 8.85 -21.08
N GLN A 124 -22.56 8.47 -20.26
CA GLN A 124 -22.77 7.64 -19.06
C GLN A 124 -23.68 8.34 -18.05
N LEU A 125 -23.43 9.63 -17.77
CA LEU A 125 -24.28 10.43 -16.88
C LEU A 125 -25.70 10.61 -17.41
N MET A 126 -25.91 10.63 -18.73
CA MET A 126 -27.26 10.72 -19.30
C MET A 126 -28.07 9.42 -19.15
N GLU A 127 -27.43 8.25 -18.99
CA GLU A 127 -28.17 6.98 -18.87
C GLU A 127 -29.04 6.92 -17.62
N VAL A 128 -28.60 7.50 -16.51
CA VAL A 128 -29.33 7.52 -15.23
C VAL A 128 -30.73 8.17 -15.37
N PRO A 129 -30.88 9.45 -15.75
CA PRO A 129 -32.20 10.06 -15.94
C PRO A 129 -32.97 9.50 -17.17
N LEU A 130 -32.29 9.00 -18.21
CA LEU A 130 -32.97 8.36 -19.34
C LEU A 130 -33.64 7.03 -18.95
N LEU A 131 -33.01 6.24 -18.07
CA LEU A 131 -33.52 4.93 -17.65
C LEU A 131 -34.53 5.03 -16.49
N HIS A 132 -34.25 5.86 -15.48
CA HIS A 132 -35.05 5.94 -14.27
C HIS A 132 -36.16 7.01 -14.35
N ASP A 133 -35.86 8.21 -14.84
CA ASP A 133 -36.83 9.32 -14.94
C ASP A 133 -37.57 9.36 -16.29
N LYS A 134 -37.05 8.66 -17.31
CA LYS A 134 -37.60 8.59 -18.69
C LYS A 134 -37.76 9.96 -19.38
N VAL A 135 -36.89 10.91 -19.05
CA VAL A 135 -36.87 12.26 -19.65
C VAL A 135 -36.33 12.25 -21.10
N SER A 136 -36.41 13.40 -21.79
CA SER A 136 -35.78 13.54 -23.12
C SER A 136 -34.26 13.60 -23.03
N LYS A 137 -33.56 13.42 -24.17
CA LYS A 137 -32.09 13.47 -24.23
C LYS A 137 -31.54 14.86 -23.91
N GLU A 138 -32.29 15.89 -24.23
CA GLU A 138 -31.94 17.30 -24.02
C GLU A 138 -31.99 17.64 -22.52
N GLU A 139 -33.06 17.22 -21.82
CA GLU A 139 -33.19 17.34 -20.37
C GLU A 139 -32.18 16.45 -19.63
N ALA A 140 -31.94 15.22 -20.10
CA ALA A 140 -30.91 14.35 -19.54
C ALA A 140 -29.50 14.97 -19.65
N TYR A 141 -29.15 15.54 -20.81
CA TYR A 141 -27.87 16.23 -21.01
C TYR A 141 -27.74 17.45 -20.09
N LYS A 142 -28.83 18.22 -19.94
CA LYS A 142 -28.87 19.38 -19.05
C LYS A 142 -28.66 18.97 -17.59
N ARG A 143 -29.40 17.98 -17.08
CA ARG A 143 -29.22 17.45 -15.70
C ARG A 143 -27.82 16.93 -15.46
N ALA A 144 -27.25 16.18 -16.40
CA ALA A 144 -25.89 15.69 -16.32
C ALA A 144 -24.87 16.85 -16.25
N LEU A 145 -25.00 17.87 -17.11
CA LEU A 145 -24.12 19.05 -17.10
C LEU A 145 -24.26 19.87 -15.82
N ASP A 146 -25.49 20.06 -15.33
CA ASP A 146 -25.76 20.80 -14.09
C ASP A 146 -25.25 20.04 -12.85
N MET A 147 -25.32 18.70 -12.82
CA MET A 147 -24.68 17.90 -11.76
C MET A 147 -23.14 17.95 -11.85
N VAL A 148 -22.54 17.93 -13.06
CA VAL A 148 -21.08 18.10 -13.24
C VAL A 148 -20.62 19.47 -12.72
N ARG A 149 -21.45 20.51 -12.86
CA ARG A 149 -21.24 21.83 -12.22
C ARG A 149 -21.35 21.74 -10.70
N SER A 150 -22.37 21.05 -10.16
CA SER A 150 -22.56 20.86 -8.70
C SER A 150 -21.39 20.15 -8.01
N VAL A 151 -20.72 19.18 -8.66
CA VAL A 151 -19.52 18.52 -8.13
C VAL A 151 -18.22 19.33 -8.26
N LYS A 152 -18.33 20.63 -8.57
CA LYS A 152 -17.24 21.61 -8.70
C LYS A 152 -16.12 21.13 -9.64
N LEU A 153 -16.45 20.51 -10.78
CA LEU A 153 -15.47 20.10 -11.79
C LEU A 153 -15.10 21.28 -12.72
N PRO A 154 -13.82 21.46 -13.08
CA PRO A 154 -13.40 22.51 -14.00
C PRO A 154 -13.75 22.17 -15.45
N ASP A 155 -14.20 23.17 -16.21
CA ASP A 155 -14.66 23.03 -17.60
C ASP A 155 -15.69 21.87 -17.78
N PRO A 156 -16.89 21.97 -17.18
CA PRO A 156 -17.94 20.95 -17.26
C PRO A 156 -18.27 20.51 -18.69
N GLU A 157 -18.29 21.46 -19.63
CA GLU A 157 -18.57 21.24 -21.04
C GLU A 157 -17.49 20.40 -21.73
N ARG A 158 -16.22 20.51 -21.33
CA ARG A 158 -15.15 19.57 -21.70
C ARG A 158 -15.27 18.24 -20.97
N MET A 159 -15.56 18.23 -19.66
CA MET A 159 -15.71 16.98 -18.88
C MET A 159 -16.76 16.06 -19.51
N MET A 160 -17.93 16.59 -19.86
CA MET A 160 -19.01 15.87 -20.57
C MET A 160 -18.56 15.23 -21.90
N ARG A 161 -17.52 15.77 -22.55
CA ARG A 161 -16.99 15.31 -23.85
C ARG A 161 -15.78 14.37 -23.71
N SER A 162 -15.18 14.29 -22.53
CA SER A 162 -14.00 13.46 -22.22
C SER A 162 -14.34 11.98 -21.99
N TYR A 163 -13.32 11.14 -22.03
CA TYR A 163 -13.36 9.73 -21.59
C TYR A 163 -12.73 9.57 -20.20
N PRO A 164 -13.07 8.54 -19.40
CA PRO A 164 -12.51 8.37 -18.04
C PRO A 164 -10.98 8.39 -17.97
N HIS A 165 -10.31 7.77 -18.94
CA HIS A 165 -8.84 7.69 -19.03
C HIS A 165 -8.15 9.05 -19.34
N GLN A 166 -8.91 10.13 -19.55
CA GLN A 166 -8.40 11.49 -19.79
C GLN A 166 -8.47 12.39 -18.55
N LEU A 167 -8.90 11.83 -17.41
CA LEU A 167 -9.23 12.54 -16.17
C LEU A 167 -8.38 12.03 -15.01
N SER A 168 -8.17 12.87 -13.99
CA SER A 168 -7.51 12.45 -12.74
C SER A 168 -8.42 11.55 -11.89
N GLY A 169 -7.85 10.77 -10.96
CA GLY A 169 -8.65 9.93 -10.05
C GLY A 169 -9.70 10.72 -9.26
N GLY A 170 -9.35 11.91 -8.77
CA GLY A 170 -10.29 12.82 -8.10
C GLY A 170 -11.40 13.36 -9.01
N GLN A 171 -11.10 13.61 -10.30
CA GLN A 171 -12.11 13.98 -11.29
C GLN A 171 -13.05 12.81 -11.61
N GLN A 172 -12.50 11.60 -11.78
CA GLN A 172 -13.29 10.37 -11.96
C GLN A 172 -14.21 10.12 -10.75
N GLN A 173 -13.70 10.26 -9.53
CA GLN A 173 -14.50 10.04 -8.31
C GLN A 173 -15.63 11.06 -8.17
N ARG A 174 -15.39 12.34 -8.49
CA ARG A 174 -16.45 13.36 -8.57
C ARG A 174 -17.51 13.03 -9.63
N ILE A 175 -17.15 12.38 -10.72
CA ILE A 175 -18.10 11.91 -11.74
C ILE A 175 -18.91 10.71 -11.22
N VAL A 176 -18.29 9.76 -10.50
CA VAL A 176 -19.02 8.62 -9.90
C VAL A 176 -19.99 9.13 -8.81
N ILE A 177 -19.60 10.14 -8.03
CA ILE A 177 -20.48 10.85 -7.08
C ILE A 177 -21.64 11.56 -7.81
N ALA A 178 -21.35 12.29 -8.90
CA ALA A 178 -22.39 12.91 -9.73
C ALA A 178 -23.37 11.87 -10.29
N MET A 179 -22.86 10.74 -10.80
CA MET A 179 -23.65 9.64 -11.34
C MET A 179 -24.57 9.01 -10.30
N ALA A 180 -24.06 8.77 -9.09
CA ALA A 180 -24.83 8.21 -7.97
C ALA A 180 -25.94 9.16 -7.47
N LEU A 181 -25.73 10.48 -7.56
CA LEU A 181 -26.66 11.48 -7.04
C LEU A 181 -27.67 12.00 -8.06
N LEU A 182 -27.53 11.70 -9.36
CA LEU A 182 -28.41 12.22 -10.42
C LEU A 182 -29.91 11.89 -10.24
N SER A 183 -30.26 10.79 -9.59
CA SER A 183 -31.65 10.40 -9.28
C SER A 183 -32.12 10.79 -7.85
N ASN A 184 -31.29 11.50 -7.08
CA ASN A 184 -31.55 11.88 -5.69
C ASN A 184 -31.91 10.67 -4.80
N PRO A 185 -30.98 9.73 -4.58
CA PRO A 185 -31.24 8.49 -3.85
C PRO A 185 -31.59 8.76 -2.38
N ALA A 186 -32.42 7.89 -1.80
CA ALA A 186 -32.75 7.92 -0.37
C ALA A 186 -31.62 7.33 0.49
N LEU A 187 -30.87 6.37 -0.08
CA LEU A 187 -29.70 5.73 0.51
C LEU A 187 -28.51 5.77 -0.46
N LEU A 188 -27.37 6.28 0.01
CA LEU A 188 -26.09 6.23 -0.68
C LEU A 188 -25.13 5.33 0.10
N LEU A 189 -24.67 4.26 -0.56
CA LEU A 189 -23.61 3.40 -0.07
C LEU A 189 -22.28 3.92 -0.60
N LEU A 190 -21.31 4.16 0.28
CA LEU A 190 -19.95 4.55 -0.10
C LEU A 190 -18.97 3.50 0.41
N ASP A 191 -18.36 2.76 -0.50
CA ASP A 191 -17.39 1.71 -0.17
C ASP A 191 -15.97 2.23 -0.38
N GLU A 192 -15.33 2.73 0.69
CA GLU A 192 -14.01 3.39 0.67
C GLU A 192 -13.85 4.48 -0.41
N PRO A 193 -14.71 5.52 -0.42
CA PRO A 193 -14.85 6.48 -1.52
C PRO A 193 -13.68 7.48 -1.69
N THR A 194 -12.62 7.35 -0.90
CA THR A 194 -11.46 8.26 -0.90
C THR A 194 -10.12 7.53 -1.06
N THR A 195 -10.14 6.19 -1.11
CA THR A 195 -8.93 5.36 -1.26
C THR A 195 -8.15 5.73 -2.54
N ALA A 196 -6.81 5.80 -2.41
CA ALA A 196 -5.87 6.19 -3.46
C ALA A 196 -6.01 7.63 -4.00
N LEU A 197 -6.60 8.55 -3.23
CA LEU A 197 -6.61 9.99 -3.52
C LEU A 197 -5.69 10.77 -2.56
N ASP A 198 -5.25 11.96 -2.97
CA ASP A 198 -4.51 12.88 -2.10
C ASP A 198 -5.40 13.43 -0.98
N VAL A 199 -4.85 13.65 0.22
CA VAL A 199 -5.58 14.12 1.42
C VAL A 199 -6.40 15.40 1.17
N THR A 200 -5.90 16.34 0.35
CA THR A 200 -6.64 17.57 -0.03
C THR A 200 -7.81 17.30 -1.00
N VAL A 201 -7.68 16.28 -1.86
CA VAL A 201 -8.70 15.84 -2.80
C VAL A 201 -9.75 14.98 -2.09
N GLU A 202 -9.32 14.12 -1.16
CA GLU A 202 -10.15 13.41 -0.19
C GLU A 202 -11.01 14.40 0.60
N ALA A 203 -10.41 15.34 1.33
CA ALA A 203 -11.17 16.33 2.12
C ALA A 203 -12.19 17.11 1.28
N GLY A 204 -11.82 17.54 0.07
CA GLY A 204 -12.73 18.23 -0.87
C GLY A 204 -13.85 17.34 -1.44
N ILE A 205 -13.63 16.03 -1.55
CA ILE A 205 -14.67 15.04 -1.92
C ILE A 205 -15.59 14.74 -0.74
N VAL A 206 -15.05 14.68 0.46
CA VAL A 206 -15.77 14.42 1.71
C VAL A 206 -16.69 15.58 2.06
N GLU A 207 -16.22 16.82 1.96
CA GLU A 207 -17.06 18.02 2.07
C GLU A 207 -18.17 18.00 1.01
N LEU A 208 -17.84 17.65 -0.24
CA LEU A 208 -18.80 17.57 -1.34
C LEU A 208 -19.92 16.55 -1.06
N VAL A 209 -19.58 15.32 -0.65
CA VAL A 209 -20.56 14.29 -0.31
C VAL A 209 -21.41 14.73 0.89
N LYS A 210 -20.79 15.29 1.95
CA LYS A 210 -21.49 15.78 3.15
C LYS A 210 -22.40 16.99 2.85
N GLY A 211 -22.03 17.82 1.87
CA GLY A 211 -22.85 18.93 1.38
C GLY A 211 -24.04 18.47 0.54
N LEU A 212 -23.80 17.60 -0.45
CA LEU A 212 -24.86 17.10 -1.34
C LEU A 212 -25.83 16.17 -0.60
N GLY A 213 -25.36 15.32 0.32
CA GLY A 213 -26.24 14.50 1.16
C GLY A 213 -27.21 15.35 1.99
N LYS A 214 -26.73 16.44 2.58
CA LYS A 214 -27.58 17.44 3.27
C LYS A 214 -28.53 18.18 2.34
N GLN A 215 -28.11 18.47 1.10
CA GLN A 215 -28.94 19.16 0.11
C GLN A 215 -30.10 18.29 -0.41
N PHE A 216 -29.88 16.99 -0.60
CA PHE A 216 -30.88 16.07 -1.15
C PHE A 216 -31.64 15.26 -0.08
N GLY A 217 -31.23 15.31 1.19
CA GLY A 217 -31.81 14.50 2.27
C GLY A 217 -31.42 13.02 2.22
N THR A 218 -30.36 12.70 1.48
CA THR A 218 -29.87 11.34 1.29
C THR A 218 -29.22 10.80 2.57
N SER A 219 -29.65 9.61 3.00
CA SER A 219 -29.05 8.88 4.11
C SER A 219 -27.82 8.10 3.63
N MET A 220 -26.83 7.88 4.48
CA MET A 220 -25.53 7.37 4.06
C MET A 220 -25.08 6.14 4.86
N ILE A 221 -24.49 5.16 4.17
CA ILE A 221 -23.63 4.14 4.79
C ILE A 221 -22.21 4.38 4.25
N PHE A 222 -21.28 4.69 5.14
CA PHE A 222 -19.90 5.04 4.80
C PHE A 222 -18.95 3.95 5.32
N VAL A 223 -18.44 3.12 4.41
CA VAL A 223 -17.42 2.12 4.74
C VAL A 223 -16.04 2.78 4.65
N SER A 224 -15.23 2.64 5.70
CA SER A 224 -13.83 3.09 5.67
C SER A 224 -12.92 2.27 6.61
N HIS A 225 -11.62 2.31 6.36
CA HIS A 225 -10.58 1.94 7.33
C HIS A 225 -10.01 3.17 8.07
N ASN A 226 -10.32 4.39 7.61
CA ASN A 226 -9.88 5.65 8.21
C ASN A 226 -10.89 6.14 9.27
N LEU A 227 -10.56 6.00 10.55
CA LEU A 227 -11.43 6.39 11.67
C LEU A 227 -11.62 7.92 11.80
N GLY A 228 -10.63 8.74 11.43
CA GLY A 228 -10.76 10.20 11.48
C GLY A 228 -11.79 10.70 10.45
N LEU A 229 -11.77 10.10 9.26
CA LEU A 229 -12.78 10.36 8.23
C LEU A 229 -14.20 9.99 8.70
N ILE A 230 -14.34 8.86 9.40
CA ILE A 230 -15.64 8.41 9.94
C ILE A 230 -16.13 9.37 11.04
N LEU A 231 -15.25 9.81 11.94
CA LEU A 231 -15.54 10.85 12.96
C LEU A 231 -16.01 12.16 12.32
N GLU A 232 -15.41 12.55 11.20
CA GLU A 232 -15.76 13.77 10.48
C GLU A 232 -17.00 13.65 9.57
N THR A 233 -17.56 12.46 9.34
CA THR A 233 -18.65 12.25 8.38
C THR A 233 -19.93 11.64 8.94
N CYS A 234 -19.84 10.79 9.94
CA CYS A 234 -20.94 9.93 10.39
C CYS A 234 -21.54 10.36 11.72
N ASP A 235 -22.85 10.21 11.89
CA ASP A 235 -23.55 10.42 13.17
C ASP A 235 -23.43 9.18 14.09
N ARG A 236 -23.40 7.99 13.48
CA ARG A 236 -23.26 6.68 14.15
C ARG A 236 -22.13 5.85 13.55
N ILE A 237 -21.65 4.86 14.31
CA ILE A 237 -20.61 3.93 13.87
C ILE A 237 -20.97 2.48 14.25
N THR A 238 -20.59 1.54 13.39
CA THR A 238 -20.60 0.10 13.65
C THR A 238 -19.23 -0.49 13.30
N VAL A 239 -18.58 -1.06 14.31
CA VAL A 239 -17.26 -1.70 14.23
C VAL A 239 -17.44 -3.18 13.88
N MET A 240 -16.81 -3.64 12.81
CA MET A 240 -16.87 -5.02 12.32
C MET A 240 -15.56 -5.78 12.54
N TYR A 241 -15.68 -7.05 12.95
CA TYR A 241 -14.58 -7.99 13.09
C TYR A 241 -14.99 -9.38 12.61
N SER A 242 -14.18 -10.02 11.76
CA SER A 242 -14.37 -11.41 11.29
C SER A 242 -15.80 -11.76 10.82
N GLY A 243 -16.54 -10.82 10.23
CA GLY A 243 -17.92 -11.03 9.76
C GLY A 243 -19.03 -10.74 10.77
N GLU A 244 -18.71 -10.20 11.95
CA GLU A 244 -19.67 -9.78 12.97
C GLU A 244 -19.58 -8.27 13.23
N ALA A 245 -20.71 -7.63 13.56
CA ALA A 245 -20.69 -6.37 14.29
C ALA A 245 -20.24 -6.63 15.75
N VAL A 246 -19.24 -5.92 16.25
CA VAL A 246 -18.68 -6.10 17.61
C VAL A 246 -18.84 -4.89 18.53
N GLU A 247 -19.07 -3.70 17.98
CA GLU A 247 -19.48 -2.52 18.73
C GLU A 247 -20.30 -1.59 17.83
N THR A 248 -21.37 -0.98 18.34
CA THR A 248 -22.16 0.03 17.61
C THR A 248 -22.70 1.10 18.56
N GLY A 249 -22.79 2.35 18.10
CA GLY A 249 -23.21 3.48 18.93
C GLY A 249 -23.26 4.79 18.15
N LYS A 250 -23.47 5.92 18.84
CA LYS A 250 -23.20 7.25 18.27
C LYS A 250 -21.69 7.43 18.14
N ILE A 251 -21.27 8.30 17.22
CA ILE A 251 -19.85 8.48 16.90
C ILE A 251 -19.02 8.94 18.11
N THR A 252 -19.54 9.90 18.90
CA THR A 252 -18.93 10.39 20.15
C THR A 252 -18.82 9.28 21.19
N ASP A 253 -19.95 8.66 21.52
CA ASP A 253 -20.08 7.70 22.62
C ASP A 253 -19.11 6.51 22.47
N VAL A 254 -18.90 6.05 21.22
CA VAL A 254 -17.95 4.98 20.90
C VAL A 254 -16.49 5.46 20.88
N PHE A 255 -16.21 6.69 20.45
CA PHE A 255 -14.84 7.23 20.44
C PHE A 255 -14.36 7.57 21.86
N ASP A 256 -15.21 8.21 22.67
CA ASP A 256 -14.87 8.66 24.02
C ASP A 256 -14.92 7.51 25.05
N ARG A 257 -15.75 6.48 24.82
CA ARG A 257 -15.96 5.36 25.77
C ARG A 257 -16.00 3.98 25.10
N MET A 258 -14.97 3.64 24.33
CA MET A 258 -14.81 2.31 23.69
C MET A 258 -15.03 1.14 24.66
N ARG A 259 -15.98 0.26 24.36
CA ARG A 259 -16.35 -0.92 25.17
C ARG A 259 -16.04 -2.26 24.51
N HIS A 260 -15.35 -2.30 23.37
CA HIS A 260 -14.85 -3.56 22.80
C HIS A 260 -13.31 -3.55 22.62
N PRO A 261 -12.56 -4.58 23.10
CA PRO A 261 -11.10 -4.57 23.07
C PRO A 261 -10.47 -4.45 21.67
N TYR A 262 -11.19 -4.87 20.62
CA TYR A 262 -10.76 -4.65 19.23
C TYR A 262 -10.95 -3.19 18.78
N THR A 263 -12.02 -2.51 19.17
CA THR A 263 -12.23 -1.07 18.89
C THR A 263 -11.09 -0.26 19.50
N GLN A 264 -10.77 -0.54 20.77
CA GLN A 264 -9.64 0.08 21.43
C GLN A 264 -8.29 -0.29 20.77
N GLY A 265 -8.15 -1.52 20.28
CA GLY A 265 -6.97 -1.95 19.52
C GLY A 265 -6.79 -1.21 18.19
N LEU A 266 -7.88 -0.92 17.47
CA LEU A 266 -7.86 -0.10 16.25
C LEU A 266 -7.42 1.33 16.58
N PHE A 267 -7.96 1.92 17.64
CA PHE A 267 -7.64 3.29 18.06
C PHE A 267 -6.20 3.43 18.58
N ARG A 268 -5.73 2.48 19.40
CA ARG A 268 -4.33 2.37 19.87
C ARG A 268 -3.33 2.08 18.75
N SER A 269 -3.80 1.81 17.52
CA SER A 269 -2.99 1.70 16.30
C SER A 269 -2.92 3.01 15.49
N ILE A 270 -3.61 4.09 15.89
CA ILE A 270 -3.60 5.38 15.20
C ILE A 270 -2.62 6.36 15.86
N PRO A 271 -1.79 7.09 15.09
CA PRO A 271 -0.98 8.19 15.60
C PRO A 271 -1.85 9.40 15.96
N LEU A 272 -2.14 9.57 17.25
CA LEU A 272 -2.88 10.73 17.77
C LEU A 272 -2.03 12.02 17.77
N PRO A 273 -2.63 13.19 17.54
CA PRO A 273 -1.96 14.48 17.74
C PRO A 273 -1.33 14.60 19.13
N GLY A 274 -0.05 14.97 19.19
CA GLY A 274 0.68 15.10 20.47
C GLY A 274 1.40 13.82 20.93
N ALA A 275 1.16 12.67 20.28
CA ALA A 275 2.03 11.50 20.42
C ALA A 275 3.19 11.57 19.41
N ASP A 276 4.42 11.30 19.88
CA ASP A 276 5.57 11.03 19.01
C ASP A 276 6.04 9.56 19.14
N LYS A 277 6.94 9.14 18.24
CA LYS A 277 7.57 7.81 18.21
C LYS A 277 8.39 7.43 19.46
N ASN A 278 8.62 8.36 20.38
CA ASN A 278 9.45 8.16 21.57
C ASN A 278 8.59 8.07 22.84
N GLU A 279 7.57 8.90 23.00
CA GLU A 279 6.72 8.99 24.20
C GLU A 279 5.56 7.98 24.23
N ARG A 280 4.88 7.75 23.10
CA ARG A 280 3.69 6.89 23.00
C ARG A 280 3.77 5.94 21.78
N PRO A 281 4.54 4.83 21.86
CA PRO A 281 4.67 3.89 20.74
C PRO A 281 3.34 3.26 20.30
N LEU A 282 3.11 3.16 18.99
CA LEU A 282 1.88 2.57 18.42
C LEU A 282 1.71 1.09 18.82
N VAL A 283 0.50 0.74 19.29
CA VAL A 283 0.18 -0.60 19.77
C VAL A 283 -0.72 -1.33 18.76
N ALA A 284 -0.07 -1.98 17.80
CA ALA A 284 -0.73 -2.83 16.82
C ALA A 284 -1.45 -4.03 17.45
N ILE A 285 -2.57 -4.45 16.85
CA ILE A 285 -3.35 -5.61 17.30
C ILE A 285 -2.56 -6.91 17.02
N PRO A 286 -2.33 -7.78 18.01
CA PRO A 286 -1.46 -8.96 17.85
C PRO A 286 -2.01 -9.98 16.84
N GLY A 287 -1.12 -10.79 16.27
CA GLY A 287 -1.47 -11.90 15.39
C GLY A 287 -1.88 -11.50 13.96
N GLN A 288 -2.88 -12.18 13.41
CA GLN A 288 -3.51 -11.93 12.11
C GLN A 288 -5.00 -12.24 12.24
N LEU A 289 -5.85 -11.65 11.38
CA LEU A 289 -7.27 -12.02 11.29
C LEU A 289 -7.36 -13.52 10.93
N PRO A 290 -8.05 -14.37 11.73
CA PRO A 290 -8.18 -15.80 11.42
C PRO A 290 -9.03 -16.00 10.17
N LEU A 291 -8.78 -17.08 9.41
CA LEU A 291 -9.63 -17.43 8.27
C LEU A 291 -11.05 -17.81 8.76
N PRO A 292 -12.10 -17.70 7.91
CA PRO A 292 -13.47 -18.07 8.27
C PRO A 292 -13.63 -19.50 8.81
N GLN A 293 -12.76 -20.43 8.41
CA GLN A 293 -12.71 -21.82 8.89
C GLN A 293 -11.86 -22.03 10.16
N GLU A 294 -11.12 -21.01 10.59
CA GLU A 294 -10.21 -21.00 11.75
C GLU A 294 -10.81 -20.20 12.93
N ARG A 295 -12.09 -19.81 12.86
CA ARG A 295 -12.78 -19.05 13.90
C ARG A 295 -12.82 -19.84 15.23
N PRO A 296 -12.56 -19.19 16.38
CA PRO A 296 -12.65 -19.83 17.70
C PRO A 296 -14.10 -20.07 18.11
N ARG A 297 -14.31 -20.81 19.21
CA ARG A 297 -15.62 -20.85 19.88
C ARG A 297 -15.81 -19.61 20.76
N GLY A 298 -17.01 -19.05 20.74
CA GLY A 298 -17.36 -17.84 21.48
C GLY A 298 -16.79 -16.56 20.85
N CYS A 299 -16.02 -15.77 21.60
CA CYS A 299 -15.50 -14.50 21.10
C CYS A 299 -14.53 -14.69 19.92
N ASN A 300 -14.94 -14.29 18.72
CA ASN A 300 -14.10 -14.33 17.52
C ASN A 300 -12.78 -13.55 17.67
N PHE A 301 -12.77 -12.47 18.48
CA PHE A 301 -11.56 -11.70 18.78
C PHE A 301 -10.66 -12.33 19.87
N GLY A 302 -11.14 -13.36 20.59
CA GLY A 302 -10.46 -13.98 21.72
C GLY A 302 -8.96 -14.29 21.50
N PRO A 303 -8.57 -14.96 20.40
CA PRO A 303 -7.17 -15.28 20.09
C PRO A 303 -6.23 -14.07 19.90
N ARG A 304 -6.76 -12.84 19.85
CA ARG A 304 -6.01 -11.58 19.70
C ARG A 304 -6.30 -10.60 20.85
N CYS A 305 -7.09 -11.00 21.84
CA CYS A 305 -7.54 -10.14 22.92
C CYS A 305 -6.63 -10.24 24.17
N HIS A 306 -5.98 -9.14 24.54
CA HIS A 306 -5.15 -9.06 25.75
C HIS A 306 -5.93 -9.29 27.06
N HIS A 307 -7.26 -9.22 27.03
CA HIS A 307 -8.16 -9.38 28.18
C HIS A 307 -8.97 -10.71 28.11
N PHE A 308 -8.56 -11.65 27.26
CA PHE A 308 -9.20 -12.96 27.12
C PHE A 308 -9.12 -13.78 28.42
N VAL A 309 -10.23 -14.41 28.79
CA VAL A 309 -10.32 -15.36 29.90
C VAL A 309 -10.96 -16.64 29.39
N GLU A 310 -10.22 -17.75 29.49
CA GLU A 310 -10.73 -19.09 29.17
C GLU A 310 -11.83 -19.51 30.15
N GLY A 311 -12.85 -20.22 29.65
CA GLY A 311 -14.05 -20.56 30.42
C GLY A 311 -15.09 -19.43 30.51
N VAL A 312 -14.74 -18.20 30.08
CA VAL A 312 -15.66 -17.05 30.03
C VAL A 312 -15.81 -16.57 28.59
N CYS A 313 -14.73 -16.11 27.96
CA CYS A 313 -14.76 -15.52 26.61
C CYS A 313 -14.98 -16.54 25.48
N ASN A 314 -14.83 -17.84 25.75
CA ASN A 314 -15.04 -18.94 24.81
C ASN A 314 -16.14 -19.93 25.23
N ALA A 315 -16.95 -19.59 26.24
CA ALA A 315 -17.98 -20.48 26.78
C ALA A 315 -19.17 -20.69 25.84
N ALA A 316 -19.65 -19.61 25.21
CA ALA A 316 -20.76 -19.59 24.27
C ALA A 316 -20.59 -18.41 23.29
N GLU A 317 -21.41 -18.37 22.24
CA GLU A 317 -21.53 -17.20 21.35
C GLU A 317 -21.94 -15.96 22.15
N ILE A 318 -21.39 -14.80 21.79
CA ILE A 318 -21.60 -13.56 22.53
C ILE A 318 -22.58 -12.67 21.74
N PRO A 319 -23.72 -12.27 22.32
CA PRO A 319 -24.65 -11.32 21.70
C PRO A 319 -24.14 -9.88 21.82
N MET A 320 -24.78 -8.94 21.12
CA MET A 320 -24.60 -7.51 21.37
C MET A 320 -25.22 -7.14 22.72
N ILE A 321 -24.39 -6.70 23.68
CA ILE A 321 -24.79 -6.34 25.04
C ILE A 321 -24.87 -4.80 25.15
N PRO A 322 -25.97 -4.20 25.65
CA PRO A 322 -26.09 -2.76 25.79
C PRO A 322 -25.13 -2.19 26.84
N VAL A 323 -24.51 -1.06 26.52
CA VAL A 323 -23.65 -0.30 27.43
C VAL A 323 -24.53 0.56 28.34
N GLN A 324 -24.42 0.38 29.66
CA GLN A 324 -25.27 1.11 30.60
C GLN A 324 -24.98 2.62 30.56
N GLY A 325 -26.05 3.42 30.61
CA GLY A 325 -25.98 4.88 30.55
C GLY A 325 -25.86 5.49 29.14
N HIS A 326 -25.66 4.69 28.09
CA HIS A 326 -25.43 5.18 26.72
C HIS A 326 -26.48 4.67 25.74
N ASP A 327 -27.41 5.56 25.35
CA ASP A 327 -28.53 5.20 24.49
C ASP A 327 -28.06 4.77 23.08
N GLY A 328 -28.49 3.58 22.68
CA GLY A 328 -28.13 2.93 21.42
C GLY A 328 -26.67 2.47 21.31
N HIS A 329 -25.91 2.35 22.41
CA HIS A 329 -24.53 1.82 22.43
C HIS A 329 -24.51 0.35 22.87
N PHE A 330 -23.90 -0.53 22.07
CA PHE A 330 -23.81 -1.96 22.33
C PHE A 330 -22.40 -2.51 22.02
N SER A 331 -21.93 -3.50 22.78
CA SER A 331 -20.64 -4.18 22.60
C SER A 331 -20.78 -5.70 22.68
N ARG A 332 -20.05 -6.44 21.85
CA ARG A 332 -19.98 -7.92 21.84
C ARG A 332 -18.90 -8.47 22.78
N CYS A 333 -18.77 -7.88 23.96
CA CYS A 333 -17.80 -8.32 24.98
C CYS A 333 -18.47 -8.55 26.34
N VAL A 334 -18.53 -9.80 26.80
CA VAL A 334 -19.09 -10.14 28.13
C VAL A 334 -18.33 -9.53 29.31
N ARG A 335 -17.13 -8.95 29.09
CA ARG A 335 -16.24 -8.43 30.13
C ARG A 335 -16.05 -6.89 30.11
N PHE A 336 -16.80 -6.11 29.32
CA PHE A 336 -16.45 -4.69 29.11
C PHE A 336 -16.50 -3.81 30.38
N ASN A 337 -17.27 -4.22 31.39
CA ASN A 337 -17.32 -3.57 32.72
C ASN A 337 -16.19 -4.01 33.68
N GLU A 338 -15.46 -5.08 33.36
CA GLU A 338 -14.35 -5.64 34.16
C GLU A 338 -12.97 -5.20 33.65
N ILE A 339 -12.92 -4.54 32.50
CA ILE A 339 -11.67 -4.18 31.83
C ILE A 339 -11.19 -2.82 32.31
N ASP A 340 -9.97 -2.78 32.83
CA ASP A 340 -9.20 -1.53 32.92
C ASP A 340 -8.84 -1.08 31.50
N TRP A 341 -9.55 -0.05 31.03
CA TRP A 341 -9.33 0.56 29.71
C TRP A 341 -8.11 1.48 29.68
N ALA A 342 -7.64 1.99 30.83
CA ALA A 342 -6.45 2.82 30.91
C ALA A 342 -5.15 1.99 30.84
N ALA A 343 -5.17 0.74 31.32
CA ALA A 343 -4.04 -0.18 31.25
C ALA A 343 -3.50 -0.38 29.83
N LEU A 344 -2.18 -0.15 29.67
CA LEU A 344 -1.44 -0.55 28.47
C LEU A 344 -1.26 -2.08 28.46
N PRO A 345 -1.34 -2.74 27.28
CA PRO A 345 -1.27 -4.20 27.23
C PRO A 345 0.13 -4.74 27.54
N PRO A 346 0.24 -6.00 28.03
CA PRO A 346 1.52 -6.59 28.40
C PRO A 346 2.52 -6.59 27.24
N GLY A 347 3.72 -6.06 27.48
CA GLY A 347 4.77 -5.97 26.46
C GLY A 347 4.70 -4.73 25.55
N ALA A 348 3.73 -3.82 25.74
CA ALA A 348 3.81 -2.49 25.15
C ALA A 348 5.15 -1.82 25.53
N LYS A 349 5.88 -1.29 24.54
CA LYS A 349 7.19 -0.68 24.78
C LYS A 349 7.01 0.60 25.61
N LYS A 350 7.83 0.74 26.65
CA LYS A 350 7.99 2.01 27.34
C LYS A 350 8.73 3.00 26.44
N ALA A 351 8.61 4.28 26.77
CA ALA A 351 9.22 5.36 26.01
C ALA A 351 10.73 5.13 25.76
N GLY A 352 11.16 5.36 24.52
CA GLY A 352 12.56 5.19 24.11
C GLY A 352 13.30 6.52 24.10
N GLU A 353 14.61 6.51 24.38
CA GLU A 353 15.42 7.73 24.22
C GLU A 353 15.49 8.15 22.74
N PRO A 354 15.31 9.45 22.42
CA PRO A 354 15.46 9.94 21.05
C PRO A 354 16.86 9.70 20.49
N VAL A 355 16.95 8.99 19.36
CA VAL A 355 18.22 8.76 18.67
C VAL A 355 18.71 10.07 18.07
N LYS A 356 19.95 10.47 18.39
CA LYS A 356 20.54 11.70 17.88
C LYS A 356 21.05 11.49 16.45
N PRO A 357 20.66 12.32 15.47
CA PRO A 357 21.17 12.22 14.10
C PRO A 357 22.69 12.33 14.03
N GLY A 358 23.32 11.44 13.26
CA GLY A 358 24.76 11.41 13.04
C GLY A 358 25.21 12.25 11.85
N ALA A 359 26.18 11.75 11.09
CA ALA A 359 26.73 12.46 9.93
C ALA A 359 25.73 12.49 8.74
N PRO A 360 25.81 13.47 7.81
CA PRO A 360 25.05 13.42 6.56
C PRO A 360 25.39 12.17 5.73
N VAL A 361 24.38 11.33 5.45
CA VAL A 361 24.53 10.10 4.66
C VAL A 361 24.09 10.34 3.21
N LEU A 362 23.06 11.17 3.01
CA LEU A 362 22.60 11.61 1.70
C LEU A 362 22.54 13.14 1.65
N LYS A 363 23.06 13.72 0.57
CA LYS A 363 22.93 15.16 0.29
C LYS A 363 22.53 15.37 -1.17
N VAL A 364 21.53 16.22 -1.37
CA VAL A 364 20.93 16.58 -2.65
C VAL A 364 21.08 18.09 -2.82
N ASP A 365 21.68 18.52 -3.93
CA ASP A 365 21.97 19.92 -4.25
C ASP A 365 21.45 20.28 -5.64
N ASP A 366 20.50 21.24 -5.70
CA ASP A 366 19.91 21.80 -6.94
C ASP A 366 19.41 20.75 -7.94
N LEU A 367 18.81 19.67 -7.43
CA LEU A 367 18.44 18.51 -8.25
C LEU A 367 17.26 18.81 -9.18
N LYS A 368 17.50 18.57 -10.49
CA LYS A 368 16.56 18.78 -11.60
C LYS A 368 16.31 17.49 -12.34
N LYS A 369 15.04 17.24 -12.70
CA LYS A 369 14.62 16.10 -13.53
C LYS A 369 13.49 16.52 -14.47
N TYR A 370 13.82 16.52 -15.76
CA TYR A 370 12.89 16.81 -16.84
C TYR A 370 12.66 15.56 -17.70
N TYR A 371 11.45 15.44 -18.25
CA TYR A 371 11.08 14.38 -19.19
C TYR A 371 10.63 14.98 -20.51
N HIS A 372 11.24 14.55 -21.62
CA HIS A 372 10.82 14.95 -22.96
C HIS A 372 9.79 13.96 -23.50
N VAL A 373 8.55 14.40 -23.64
CA VAL A 373 7.46 13.62 -24.23
C VAL A 373 7.44 13.85 -25.73
N GLY A 374 7.82 12.82 -26.49
CA GLY A 374 7.75 12.85 -27.95
C GLY A 374 6.30 12.99 -28.42
N ALA A 375 6.05 13.95 -29.32
CA ALA A 375 4.79 13.99 -30.07
C ALA A 375 4.69 12.74 -30.95
N GLY A 376 3.50 12.15 -31.06
CA GLY A 376 3.28 10.93 -31.85
C GLY A 376 3.67 11.14 -33.31
N GLY A 377 4.72 10.44 -33.77
CA GLY A 377 5.46 10.71 -35.01
C GLY A 377 4.76 10.37 -36.33
N VAL A 378 3.49 10.76 -36.48
CA VAL A 378 2.67 10.52 -37.68
C VAL A 378 2.13 11.83 -38.29
N PHE A 379 1.99 12.90 -37.50
CA PHE A 379 1.65 14.25 -37.99
C PHE A 379 2.64 15.27 -37.41
N GLY A 380 3.33 16.00 -38.27
CA GLY A 380 4.37 16.97 -37.89
C GLY A 380 3.80 18.30 -37.38
N GLY A 381 4.61 19.04 -36.62
CA GLY A 381 4.27 20.42 -36.21
C GLY A 381 3.93 20.63 -34.73
N SER A 382 4.58 19.92 -33.80
CA SER A 382 4.62 20.38 -32.41
C SER A 382 5.99 20.12 -31.79
N GLU A 383 6.47 21.09 -31.00
CA GLU A 383 7.75 21.01 -30.28
C GLU A 383 7.69 19.94 -29.18
N GLY A 384 8.84 19.35 -28.85
CA GLY A 384 8.96 18.30 -27.85
C GLY A 384 8.54 18.79 -26.46
N ARG A 385 7.38 18.35 -25.98
CA ARG A 385 6.80 18.81 -24.71
C ARG A 385 7.65 18.30 -23.55
N THR A 386 8.06 19.20 -22.67
CA THR A 386 8.95 18.86 -21.54
C THR A 386 8.19 18.96 -20.23
N VAL A 387 8.10 17.86 -19.49
CA VAL A 387 7.51 17.81 -18.15
C VAL A 387 8.59 18.14 -17.12
N LYS A 388 8.35 19.16 -16.30
CA LYS A 388 9.22 19.57 -15.20
C LYS A 388 8.83 18.81 -13.92
N ALA A 389 9.38 17.60 -13.75
CA ALA A 389 9.02 16.72 -12.64
C ALA A 389 9.72 17.09 -11.32
N ASN A 390 10.97 17.57 -11.40
CA ASN A 390 11.70 18.19 -10.30
C ASN A 390 12.46 19.41 -10.85
N GLU A 391 12.29 20.58 -10.24
CA GLU A 391 12.84 21.86 -10.72
C GLU A 391 13.93 22.42 -9.81
N THR A 392 13.74 22.43 -8.48
CA THR A 392 14.79 22.84 -7.53
C THR A 392 14.60 22.09 -6.21
N ILE A 393 15.41 21.05 -5.98
CA ILE A 393 15.38 20.24 -4.76
C ILE A 393 16.76 20.26 -4.11
N SER A 394 16.83 20.75 -2.87
CA SER A 394 18.06 20.83 -2.07
C SER A 394 17.78 20.48 -0.60
N PHE A 395 18.29 19.35 -0.13
CA PHE A 395 18.18 18.90 1.26
C PHE A 395 19.27 17.88 1.62
N GLU A 396 19.48 17.65 2.92
CA GLU A 396 20.32 16.57 3.44
C GLU A 396 19.55 15.68 4.42
N ALA A 397 19.93 14.40 4.46
CA ALA A 397 19.45 13.39 5.40
C ALA A 397 20.63 12.70 6.09
N ARG A 398 20.55 12.57 7.42
CA ARG A 398 21.64 12.17 8.31
C ARG A 398 21.47 10.73 8.82
N GLU A 399 22.56 10.15 9.31
CA GLU A 399 22.58 8.83 9.94
C GLU A 399 21.57 8.78 11.09
N SER A 400 20.77 7.71 11.18
CA SER A 400 19.64 7.56 12.11
C SER A 400 18.54 8.65 12.04
N GLU A 401 18.50 9.49 11.00
CA GLU A 401 17.45 10.49 10.79
C GLU A 401 16.33 9.94 9.90
N THR A 402 15.07 10.24 10.22
CA THR A 402 13.92 10.06 9.34
C THR A 402 13.52 11.42 8.76
N VAL A 403 13.81 11.62 7.47
CA VAL A 403 13.36 12.78 6.70
C VAL A 403 12.11 12.38 5.92
N ALA A 404 10.97 12.94 6.29
CA ALA A 404 9.73 12.72 5.56
C ALA A 404 9.59 13.67 4.36
N ILE A 405 8.98 13.19 3.29
CA ILE A 405 8.74 13.95 2.06
C ILE A 405 7.24 13.89 1.74
N VAL A 406 6.58 15.05 1.78
CA VAL A 406 5.11 15.16 1.74
C VAL A 406 4.63 16.12 0.65
N GLY A 407 3.37 15.99 0.26
CA GLY A 407 2.72 16.80 -0.78
C GLY A 407 1.79 15.95 -1.64
N GLU A 408 0.99 16.60 -2.48
CA GLU A 408 0.02 15.95 -3.39
C GLU A 408 0.70 15.07 -4.47
N SER A 409 -0.10 14.30 -5.20
CA SER A 409 0.33 13.45 -6.29
C SER A 409 0.86 14.29 -7.46
N GLY A 410 1.81 13.71 -8.21
CA GLY A 410 2.50 14.42 -9.28
C GLY A 410 3.48 15.52 -8.85
N CYS A 411 3.60 15.88 -7.56
CA CYS A 411 4.51 16.95 -7.12
C CYS A 411 6.02 16.61 -7.21
N GLY A 412 6.37 15.37 -7.58
CA GLY A 412 7.74 14.94 -7.90
C GLY A 412 8.37 13.93 -6.93
N LYS A 413 7.66 13.48 -5.88
CA LYS A 413 8.19 12.61 -4.80
C LYS A 413 8.80 11.29 -5.31
N SER A 414 8.02 10.47 -6.01
CA SER A 414 8.50 9.18 -6.55
C SER A 414 9.46 9.35 -7.75
N THR A 415 9.52 10.52 -8.38
CA THR A 415 10.55 10.86 -9.39
C THR A 415 11.92 11.05 -8.71
N LEU A 416 11.94 11.82 -7.61
CA LEU A 416 13.12 11.95 -6.75
C LEU A 416 13.58 10.57 -6.27
N ALA A 417 12.68 9.71 -5.77
CA ALA A 417 13.00 8.33 -5.37
C ALA A 417 13.69 7.54 -6.50
N LYS A 418 13.14 7.55 -7.72
CA LYS A 418 13.72 6.87 -8.89
C LYS A 418 15.11 7.38 -9.25
N VAL A 419 15.36 8.69 -9.14
CA VAL A 419 16.69 9.30 -9.38
C VAL A 419 17.69 8.90 -8.28
N LEU A 420 17.27 8.93 -7.01
CA LEU A 420 18.11 8.47 -5.90
C LEU A 420 18.53 7.01 -6.06
N LEU A 421 17.63 6.15 -6.56
CA LEU A 421 17.91 4.73 -6.82
C LEU A 421 18.65 4.46 -8.14
N GLY A 422 18.69 5.41 -9.06
CA GLY A 422 19.28 5.23 -10.40
C GLY A 422 18.38 4.49 -11.38
N LEU A 423 17.10 4.29 -11.06
CA LEU A 423 16.08 3.91 -12.04
C LEU A 423 15.87 5.02 -13.08
N GLU A 424 16.24 6.24 -12.72
CA GLU A 424 16.31 7.44 -13.54
C GLU A 424 17.66 8.13 -13.31
N THR A 425 18.15 8.87 -14.30
CA THR A 425 19.26 9.84 -14.10
C THR A 425 18.72 11.26 -13.95
N ALA A 426 19.46 12.10 -13.23
CA ALA A 426 19.18 13.53 -13.11
C ALA A 426 19.41 14.27 -14.43
N SER A 427 18.70 15.40 -14.61
CA SER A 427 18.94 16.34 -15.72
C SER A 427 19.98 17.40 -15.37
N ALA A 428 20.02 17.85 -14.10
CA ALA A 428 21.07 18.69 -13.52
C ALA A 428 21.05 18.58 -11.98
N GLY A 429 22.00 19.24 -11.31
CA GLY A 429 22.22 19.14 -9.86
C GLY A 429 23.15 17.99 -9.47
N LYS A 430 23.31 17.76 -8.17
CA LYS A 430 24.24 16.77 -7.60
C LYS A 430 23.59 15.96 -6.47
N VAL A 431 23.91 14.67 -6.39
CA VAL A 431 23.46 13.77 -5.33
C VAL A 431 24.64 12.96 -4.83
N THR A 432 24.99 13.11 -3.56
CA THR A 432 26.03 12.29 -2.91
C THR A 432 25.44 11.38 -1.86
N LEU A 433 25.73 10.08 -1.97
CA LEU A 433 25.41 9.02 -1.02
C LEU A 433 26.72 8.51 -0.41
N ALA A 434 26.92 8.68 0.89
CA ALA A 434 28.16 8.34 1.60
C ALA A 434 29.43 8.81 0.84
N ASN A 435 29.46 10.09 0.46
CA ASN A 435 30.49 10.76 -0.35
C ASN A 435 30.67 10.27 -1.80
N THR A 436 29.84 9.33 -2.29
CA THR A 436 29.84 8.87 -3.69
C THR A 436 28.80 9.63 -4.50
N GLU A 437 29.17 10.21 -5.65
CA GLU A 437 28.20 10.82 -6.57
C GLU A 437 27.41 9.77 -7.36
N ILE A 438 26.09 9.92 -7.42
CA ILE A 438 25.18 8.91 -7.99
C ILE A 438 24.18 9.46 -9.02
N GLN A 439 24.07 10.79 -9.19
CA GLN A 439 23.01 11.44 -9.97
C GLN A 439 22.98 11.08 -11.47
N ALA A 440 24.15 10.79 -12.06
CA ALA A 440 24.30 10.49 -13.49
C ALA A 440 24.39 8.99 -13.80
N THR A 441 24.46 8.13 -12.78
CA THR A 441 24.76 6.70 -12.93
C THR A 441 23.48 5.88 -12.78
N GLY A 442 23.00 5.33 -13.90
CA GLY A 442 21.89 4.38 -13.94
C GLY A 442 22.17 3.11 -13.13
N ILE A 443 21.11 2.47 -12.63
CA ILE A 443 21.14 1.31 -11.74
C ILE A 443 22.01 0.16 -12.29
N GLU A 444 22.03 -0.02 -13.61
CA GLU A 444 22.78 -1.05 -14.33
C GLU A 444 24.31 -0.82 -14.34
N LYS A 445 24.76 0.38 -13.94
CA LYS A 445 26.18 0.77 -13.83
C LYS A 445 26.64 1.01 -12.39
N ARG A 446 25.74 0.91 -11.39
CA ARG A 446 26.07 1.07 -9.96
C ARG A 446 26.71 -0.22 -9.42
N SER A 447 27.66 -0.10 -8.48
CA SER A 447 28.26 -1.28 -7.85
C SER A 447 27.26 -1.97 -6.92
N VAL A 448 27.50 -3.24 -6.59
CA VAL A 448 26.68 -3.98 -5.61
C VAL A 448 26.66 -3.27 -4.26
N ASP A 449 27.75 -2.62 -3.86
CA ASP A 449 27.83 -1.82 -2.63
C ASP A 449 26.97 -0.56 -2.72
N THR A 450 27.01 0.17 -3.84
CA THR A 450 26.13 1.34 -4.05
C THR A 450 24.66 0.95 -4.06
N VAL A 451 24.30 -0.17 -4.71
CA VAL A 451 22.91 -0.64 -4.77
C VAL A 451 22.44 -1.15 -3.41
N SER A 452 23.23 -1.97 -2.71
CA SER A 452 22.85 -2.47 -1.38
C SER A 452 22.81 -1.37 -0.31
N ALA A 453 23.58 -0.28 -0.46
CA ALA A 453 23.56 0.86 0.45
C ALA A 453 22.31 1.75 0.34
N ILE A 454 21.60 1.78 -0.80
CA ILE A 454 20.31 2.48 -0.95
C ILE A 454 19.21 1.55 -1.47
N GLN A 455 18.22 1.27 -0.63
CA GLN A 455 17.14 0.33 -0.92
C GLN A 455 15.77 1.01 -0.93
N MET A 456 14.76 0.35 -1.52
CA MET A 456 13.41 0.92 -1.67
C MET A 456 12.34 -0.04 -1.15
N VAL A 457 11.41 0.50 -0.35
CA VAL A 457 10.08 -0.08 -0.17
C VAL A 457 9.16 0.68 -1.12
N PHE A 458 8.50 -0.04 -2.04
CA PHE A 458 7.67 0.56 -3.09
C PHE A 458 6.20 0.66 -2.61
N GLN A 459 5.49 1.66 -3.13
CA GLN A 459 4.06 1.92 -2.89
C GLN A 459 3.19 0.69 -3.17
N ASN A 460 3.33 0.06 -4.36
CA ASN A 460 2.59 -1.15 -4.69
C ASN A 460 3.44 -2.42 -4.48
N PRO A 461 3.23 -3.22 -3.42
CA PRO A 461 3.98 -4.45 -3.21
C PRO A 461 3.67 -5.54 -4.25
N PHE A 462 2.50 -5.51 -4.90
CA PHE A 462 2.09 -6.54 -5.86
C PHE A 462 3.03 -6.55 -7.08
N ASP A 463 3.37 -5.37 -7.60
CA ASP A 463 4.23 -5.22 -8.78
C ASP A 463 5.70 -5.61 -8.49
N THR A 464 6.14 -5.47 -7.23
CA THR A 464 7.51 -5.84 -6.84
C THR A 464 7.74 -7.35 -6.71
N LEU A 465 6.68 -8.15 -6.57
CA LEU A 465 6.74 -9.57 -6.22
C LEU A 465 6.36 -10.45 -7.41
N ASN A 466 7.29 -11.27 -7.88
CA ASN A 466 7.01 -12.19 -8.98
C ASN A 466 5.97 -13.24 -8.52
N PRO A 467 4.78 -13.32 -9.16
CA PRO A 467 3.68 -14.15 -8.68
C PRO A 467 3.90 -15.66 -8.85
N SER A 468 4.89 -16.06 -9.67
CA SER A 468 5.20 -17.47 -9.94
C SER A 468 6.13 -18.10 -8.89
N HIS A 469 6.93 -17.27 -8.22
CA HIS A 469 7.98 -17.68 -7.26
C HIS A 469 7.48 -17.64 -5.81
N THR A 470 8.06 -18.47 -4.93
CA THR A 470 7.77 -18.42 -3.49
C THR A 470 8.44 -17.22 -2.81
N VAL A 471 7.90 -16.78 -1.67
CA VAL A 471 8.45 -15.67 -0.87
C VAL A 471 9.93 -15.90 -0.53
N GLY A 472 10.26 -17.08 0.00
CA GLY A 472 11.61 -17.42 0.42
C GLY A 472 12.60 -17.40 -0.75
N SER A 473 12.19 -17.89 -1.93
CA SER A 473 13.04 -17.83 -3.14
C SER A 473 13.31 -16.39 -3.60
N GLN A 474 12.37 -15.46 -3.39
CA GLN A 474 12.53 -14.06 -3.76
C GLN A 474 13.42 -13.28 -2.78
N ILE A 475 13.36 -13.61 -1.48
CA ILE A 475 14.28 -13.05 -0.48
C ILE A 475 15.70 -13.61 -0.68
N ILE A 476 15.85 -14.93 -0.89
CA ILE A 476 17.15 -15.56 -1.18
C ILE A 476 17.79 -14.95 -2.44
N ARG A 477 17.03 -14.74 -3.51
CA ARG A 477 17.55 -14.09 -4.73
C ARG A 477 18.06 -12.65 -4.49
N THR A 478 17.50 -11.92 -3.51
CA THR A 478 18.04 -10.63 -3.10
C THR A 478 19.36 -10.79 -2.32
N LEU A 479 19.41 -11.72 -1.36
CA LEU A 479 20.64 -12.03 -0.61
C LEU A 479 21.80 -12.42 -1.54
N GLU A 480 21.51 -13.23 -2.56
CA GLU A 480 22.47 -13.63 -3.60
C GLU A 480 22.99 -12.43 -4.41
N LYS A 481 22.11 -11.52 -4.84
CA LYS A 481 22.50 -10.29 -5.55
C LYS A 481 23.38 -9.36 -4.72
N PHE A 482 23.28 -9.41 -3.39
CA PHE A 482 24.06 -8.59 -2.46
C PHE A 482 25.25 -9.35 -1.85
N ASN A 483 25.57 -10.56 -2.34
CA ASN A 483 26.63 -11.42 -1.82
C ASN A 483 26.50 -11.77 -0.31
N VAL A 484 25.28 -11.71 0.24
CA VAL A 484 24.99 -12.01 1.65
C VAL A 484 24.85 -13.53 1.82
N GLY A 485 25.51 -14.08 2.84
CA GLY A 485 25.61 -15.52 3.10
C GLY A 485 26.57 -16.22 2.15
N LYS A 486 27.48 -17.03 2.70
CA LYS A 486 28.50 -17.78 1.94
C LYS A 486 27.91 -19.07 1.38
N THR A 487 27.06 -19.74 2.15
CA THR A 487 26.40 -21.00 1.77
C THR A 487 24.89 -20.82 1.54
N VAL A 488 24.25 -21.81 0.90
CA VAL A 488 22.79 -21.89 0.77
C VAL A 488 22.11 -22.01 2.14
N ALA A 489 22.76 -22.66 3.12
CA ALA A 489 22.25 -22.74 4.49
C ALA A 489 22.26 -21.36 5.17
N ASP A 490 23.34 -20.59 5.02
CA ASP A 490 23.44 -19.22 5.54
C ASP A 490 22.32 -18.33 4.98
N ARG A 491 22.06 -18.43 3.66
CA ARG A 491 21.00 -17.65 2.99
C ARG A 491 19.61 -18.09 3.40
N ARG A 492 19.39 -19.40 3.63
CA ARG A 492 18.11 -19.89 4.17
C ARG A 492 17.91 -19.39 5.60
N GLN A 493 18.92 -19.46 6.46
CA GLN A 493 18.87 -18.96 7.83
C GLN A 493 18.62 -17.44 7.85
N ARG A 494 19.36 -16.65 7.05
CA ARG A 494 19.15 -15.20 6.93
C ARG A 494 17.78 -14.84 6.36
N MET A 495 17.23 -15.63 5.44
CA MET A 495 15.85 -15.45 4.95
C MET A 495 14.81 -15.69 6.05
N LEU A 496 15.02 -16.68 6.93
CA LEU A 496 14.15 -16.90 8.09
C LEU A 496 14.24 -15.74 9.10
N GLU A 497 15.45 -15.25 9.40
CA GLU A 497 15.64 -14.04 10.22
C GLU A 497 14.91 -12.82 9.65
N LEU A 498 14.91 -12.64 8.33
CA LEU A 498 14.20 -11.55 7.67
C LEU A 498 12.68 -11.70 7.73
N LEU A 499 12.15 -12.93 7.74
CA LEU A 499 10.72 -13.18 7.98
C LEU A 499 10.34 -12.93 9.45
N ASP A 500 11.17 -13.40 10.39
CA ASP A 500 10.98 -13.17 11.82
C ASP A 500 11.03 -11.67 12.14
N LEU A 501 12.00 -10.93 11.57
CA LEU A 501 12.15 -9.49 11.68
C LEU A 501 10.86 -8.76 11.29
N VAL A 502 10.29 -9.07 10.12
CA VAL A 502 9.03 -8.46 9.66
C VAL A 502 7.77 -9.08 10.27
N LYS A 503 7.91 -9.87 11.34
CA LYS A 503 6.82 -10.48 12.10
C LYS A 503 5.88 -11.33 11.20
N LEU A 504 6.48 -12.14 10.33
CA LEU A 504 5.79 -13.14 9.48
C LEU A 504 6.22 -14.56 9.87
N PRO A 505 5.28 -15.51 10.08
CA PRO A 505 5.62 -16.89 10.41
C PRO A 505 6.51 -17.54 9.34
N ARG A 506 7.55 -18.26 9.75
CA ARG A 506 8.55 -18.90 8.86
C ARG A 506 7.95 -19.76 7.74
N ALA A 507 6.78 -20.36 7.95
CA ALA A 507 6.01 -21.10 6.94
C ALA A 507 5.61 -20.26 5.70
N PHE A 508 5.67 -18.93 5.77
CA PHE A 508 5.42 -18.05 4.63
C PHE A 508 6.50 -18.15 3.55
N ALA A 509 7.70 -18.65 3.86
CA ALA A 509 8.78 -18.86 2.90
C ALA A 509 8.37 -19.71 1.68
N GLU A 510 7.44 -20.64 1.86
CA GLU A 510 6.97 -21.58 0.82
C GLU A 510 5.71 -21.09 0.09
N ARG A 511 5.02 -20.08 0.64
CA ARG A 511 3.83 -19.47 0.00
C ARG A 511 4.23 -18.66 -1.24
N LYS A 512 3.31 -18.51 -2.19
CA LYS A 512 3.43 -17.61 -3.36
C LYS A 512 2.66 -16.29 -3.11
N PRO A 513 3.03 -15.16 -3.74
CA PRO A 513 2.38 -13.86 -3.52
C PRO A 513 0.85 -13.85 -3.69
N ARG A 514 0.29 -14.72 -4.53
CA ARG A 514 -1.18 -14.87 -4.71
C ARG A 514 -1.91 -15.41 -3.48
N GLN A 515 -1.21 -15.98 -2.51
CA GLN A 515 -1.77 -16.58 -1.29
C GLN A 515 -1.67 -15.64 -0.06
N LEU A 516 -1.44 -14.33 -0.30
CA LEU A 516 -1.08 -13.36 0.73
C LEU A 516 -1.95 -12.09 0.66
N SER A 517 -2.28 -11.52 1.82
CA SER A 517 -2.93 -10.21 1.93
C SER A 517 -1.99 -9.06 1.54
N GLY A 518 -2.53 -7.85 1.32
CA GLY A 518 -1.74 -6.65 1.00
C GLY A 518 -0.63 -6.39 2.03
N GLY A 519 -0.99 -6.31 3.32
CA GLY A 519 -0.04 -6.09 4.41
C GLY A 519 0.93 -7.25 4.71
N GLN A 520 0.67 -8.46 4.19
CA GLN A 520 1.66 -9.54 4.18
C GLN A 520 2.67 -9.35 3.04
N LYS A 521 2.20 -8.99 1.84
CA LYS A 521 3.06 -8.64 0.69
C LYS A 521 3.95 -7.43 1.01
N GLN A 522 3.42 -6.41 1.67
CA GLN A 522 4.17 -5.22 2.05
C GLN A 522 5.29 -5.53 3.04
N ARG A 523 5.01 -6.35 4.07
CA ARG A 523 6.05 -6.88 4.97
C ARG A 523 7.15 -7.66 4.24
N ILE A 524 6.84 -8.34 3.13
CA ILE A 524 7.84 -9.02 2.29
C ILE A 524 8.62 -8.02 1.42
N GLY A 525 7.99 -6.93 0.96
CA GLY A 525 8.67 -5.79 0.34
C GLY A 525 9.72 -5.19 1.28
N VAL A 526 9.32 -4.92 2.53
CA VAL A 526 10.20 -4.50 3.64
C VAL A 526 11.33 -5.52 3.86
N ALA A 527 11.01 -6.82 4.02
CA ALA A 527 12.03 -7.87 4.23
C ALA A 527 13.06 -7.97 3.09
N ARG A 528 12.65 -7.64 1.85
CA ARG A 528 13.55 -7.60 0.69
C ARG A 528 14.43 -6.35 0.67
N ALA A 529 13.90 -5.18 1.03
CA ALA A 529 14.70 -3.97 1.19
C ALA A 529 15.78 -4.14 2.27
N PHE A 530 15.46 -4.83 3.37
CA PHE A 530 16.38 -5.11 4.48
C PHE A 530 17.21 -6.40 4.32
N ALA A 531 17.20 -7.02 3.14
CA ALA A 531 18.07 -8.16 2.86
C ALA A 531 19.55 -7.77 2.68
N GLY A 532 19.81 -6.52 2.29
CA GLY A 532 21.15 -5.92 2.26
C GLY A 532 21.43 -5.01 3.46
N SER A 533 22.69 -4.60 3.62
CA SER A 533 23.11 -3.64 4.66
C SER A 533 22.82 -2.18 4.23
N ALA A 534 21.54 -1.85 4.08
CA ALA A 534 21.10 -0.54 3.63
C ALA A 534 21.48 0.58 4.61
N LYS A 535 22.13 1.63 4.11
CA LYS A 535 22.42 2.87 4.85
C LYS A 535 21.28 3.86 4.73
N VAL A 536 20.62 3.88 3.56
CA VAL A 536 19.44 4.68 3.26
C VAL A 536 18.33 3.75 2.78
N VAL A 537 17.12 3.87 3.35
CA VAL A 537 15.92 3.28 2.76
C VAL A 537 14.98 4.39 2.31
N VAL A 538 14.57 4.32 1.05
CA VAL A 538 13.51 5.14 0.47
C VAL A 538 12.21 4.36 0.61
N ALA A 539 11.36 4.78 1.54
CA ALA A 539 10.07 4.19 1.77
C ALA A 539 9.02 5.03 1.03
N ASP A 540 8.60 4.57 -0.15
CA ASP A 540 7.60 5.26 -0.98
C ASP A 540 6.21 4.74 -0.61
N GLU A 541 5.48 5.52 0.20
CA GLU A 541 4.17 5.19 0.78
C GLU A 541 4.11 3.78 1.43
N PRO A 542 4.99 3.48 2.41
CA PRO A 542 5.19 2.12 2.90
C PRO A 542 3.98 1.52 3.65
N VAL A 543 2.97 2.33 3.96
CA VAL A 543 1.78 1.94 4.74
C VAL A 543 0.45 2.31 4.07
N SER A 544 0.45 2.88 2.86
CA SER A 544 -0.80 3.23 2.16
C SER A 544 -1.63 1.98 1.82
N ALA A 545 -2.95 2.10 1.85
CA ALA A 545 -3.90 1.01 1.61
C ALA A 545 -3.68 -0.23 2.52
N LEU A 546 -3.22 0.00 3.76
CA LEU A 546 -3.20 -0.97 4.85
C LEU A 546 -4.21 -0.57 5.94
N ASP A 547 -4.75 -1.56 6.64
CA ASP A 547 -5.55 -1.31 7.85
C ASP A 547 -4.70 -0.66 8.95
N VAL A 548 -5.28 0.24 9.75
CA VAL A 548 -4.59 0.97 10.84
C VAL A 548 -3.75 0.05 11.76
N SER A 549 -4.28 -1.13 12.09
CA SER A 549 -3.62 -2.20 12.86
C SER A 549 -2.34 -2.73 12.19
N VAL A 550 -2.36 -2.89 10.87
CA VAL A 550 -1.21 -3.37 10.08
C VAL A 550 -0.24 -2.23 9.75
N GLN A 551 -0.76 -1.03 9.50
CA GLN A 551 -0.01 0.22 9.38
C GLN A 551 0.84 0.47 10.63
N ALA A 552 0.26 0.41 11.84
CA ALA A 552 1.00 0.46 13.10
C ALA A 552 2.11 -0.62 13.18
N ALA A 553 1.79 -1.86 12.83
CA ALA A 553 2.77 -2.97 12.86
C ALA A 553 3.94 -2.78 11.88
N VAL A 554 3.73 -2.10 10.74
CA VAL A 554 4.76 -1.79 9.74
C VAL A 554 5.55 -0.53 10.12
N THR A 555 4.89 0.52 10.62
CA THR A 555 5.54 1.74 11.13
C THR A 555 6.50 1.41 12.28
N GLU A 556 6.04 0.66 13.27
CA GLU A 556 6.86 0.24 14.42
C GLU A 556 8.00 -0.71 14.02
N LEU A 557 7.80 -1.53 12.99
CA LEU A 557 8.83 -2.38 12.39
C LEU A 557 9.93 -1.55 11.71
N LEU A 558 9.56 -0.53 10.94
CA LEU A 558 10.54 0.37 10.30
C LEU A 558 11.34 1.15 11.35
N MET A 559 10.69 1.61 12.43
CA MET A 559 11.35 2.24 13.57
C MET A 559 12.29 1.30 14.34
N ASP A 560 11.88 0.05 14.59
CA ASP A 560 12.74 -0.97 15.21
C ASP A 560 14.02 -1.18 14.38
N ILE A 561 13.88 -1.32 13.07
CA ILE A 561 15.03 -1.53 12.17
C ILE A 561 15.91 -0.27 12.13
N GLN A 562 15.32 0.93 12.04
CA GLN A 562 16.05 2.20 12.07
C GLN A 562 16.90 2.33 13.34
N ARG A 563 16.28 2.14 14.52
CA ARG A 563 16.95 2.18 15.84
C ARG A 563 18.04 1.12 16.00
N GLN A 564 17.88 -0.09 15.42
CA GLN A 564 18.84 -1.18 15.54
C GLN A 564 20.01 -1.12 14.53
N SER A 565 19.83 -0.47 13.38
CA SER A 565 20.82 -0.47 12.27
C SER A 565 21.50 0.88 12.03
N GLY A 566 21.03 1.97 12.63
CA GLY A 566 21.50 3.33 12.39
C GLY A 566 21.08 3.92 11.03
N MET A 567 20.23 3.21 10.30
CA MET A 567 19.80 3.51 8.93
C MET A 567 19.04 4.86 8.84
N THR A 568 19.41 5.67 7.85
CA THR A 568 18.66 6.87 7.43
C THR A 568 17.41 6.47 6.66
N MET A 569 16.26 7.10 6.96
CA MET A 569 15.02 6.85 6.22
C MET A 569 14.56 8.10 5.45
N LEU A 570 14.28 7.94 4.16
CA LEU A 570 13.44 8.87 3.42
C LEU A 570 12.01 8.33 3.40
N PHE A 571 11.11 8.96 4.14
CA PHE A 571 9.73 8.49 4.32
C PHE A 571 8.77 9.32 3.45
N ILE A 572 8.41 8.83 2.28
CA ILE A 572 7.47 9.51 1.39
C ILE A 572 6.05 9.08 1.79
N SER A 573 5.16 10.04 2.03
CA SER A 573 3.78 9.79 2.43
C SER A 573 2.85 10.94 2.04
N HIS A 574 1.58 10.63 1.80
CA HIS A 574 0.49 11.62 1.83
C HIS A 574 -0.19 11.70 3.22
N ASP A 575 -0.23 10.58 3.97
CA ASP A 575 -0.66 10.56 5.38
C ASP A 575 0.34 11.36 6.24
N LEU A 576 -0.12 12.52 6.70
CA LEU A 576 0.63 13.45 7.54
C LEU A 576 0.58 13.11 9.03
N SER A 577 -0.38 12.30 9.49
CA SER A 577 -0.47 11.82 10.87
C SER A 577 0.63 10.80 11.16
N VAL A 578 0.89 9.88 10.23
CA VAL A 578 2.07 8.98 10.29
C VAL A 578 3.36 9.78 10.20
N VAL A 579 3.44 10.78 9.32
CA VAL A 579 4.63 11.63 9.19
C VAL A 579 4.93 12.37 10.50
N ARG A 580 3.91 12.95 11.15
CA ARG A 580 4.07 13.60 12.45
C ARG A 580 4.65 12.66 13.50
N TYR A 581 4.19 11.41 13.52
CA TYR A 581 4.65 10.40 14.47
C TYR A 581 6.09 9.92 14.18
N ILE A 582 6.45 9.65 12.92
CA ILE A 582 7.71 8.98 12.56
C ILE A 582 8.87 9.91 12.22
N ALA A 583 8.61 11.12 11.72
CA ALA A 583 9.63 11.99 11.15
C ALA A 583 10.38 12.82 12.19
N ASP A 584 11.68 13.01 11.98
CA ASP A 584 12.49 13.99 12.71
C ASP A 584 12.46 15.36 12.01
N ARG A 585 12.40 15.33 10.67
CA ARG A 585 12.27 16.49 9.78
C ARG A 585 11.31 16.20 8.65
N VAL A 586 10.59 17.23 8.20
CA VAL A 586 9.59 17.15 7.13
C VAL A 586 10.00 18.09 5.99
N VAL A 587 9.85 17.62 4.75
CA VAL A 587 10.11 18.36 3.50
C VAL A 587 8.83 18.36 2.68
N VAL A 588 8.22 19.53 2.52
CA VAL A 588 6.98 19.75 1.78
C VAL A 588 7.30 20.08 0.33
N MET A 589 6.80 19.27 -0.61
CA MET A 589 7.02 19.41 -2.04
C MET A 589 5.76 19.83 -2.80
N TYR A 590 5.91 20.78 -3.73
CA TYR A 590 4.85 21.19 -4.66
C TYR A 590 5.43 21.49 -6.04
N LEU A 591 4.85 20.92 -7.10
CA LEU A 591 5.26 21.08 -8.51
C LEU A 591 6.79 21.02 -8.76
N GLY A 592 7.49 20.07 -8.12
CA GLY A 592 8.93 19.88 -8.30
C GLY A 592 9.84 20.80 -7.48
N TYR A 593 9.29 21.66 -6.62
CA TYR A 593 10.01 22.50 -5.66
C TYR A 593 9.82 21.99 -4.23
N ILE A 594 10.81 22.22 -3.35
CA ILE A 594 10.58 22.23 -1.90
C ILE A 594 9.97 23.59 -1.54
N VAL A 595 8.76 23.60 -0.99
CA VAL A 595 8.06 24.84 -0.59
C VAL A 595 8.15 25.13 0.91
N GLU A 596 8.36 24.11 1.74
CA GLU A 596 8.70 24.28 3.16
C GLU A 596 9.55 23.10 3.64
N GLN A 597 10.47 23.32 4.57
CA GLN A 597 11.18 22.25 5.28
C GLN A 597 11.58 22.67 6.69
N GLY A 598 11.57 21.76 7.65
CA GLY A 598 11.91 22.02 9.05
C GLY A 598 11.91 20.74 9.90
N THR A 599 12.03 20.86 11.23
CA THR A 599 11.67 19.77 12.14
C THR A 599 10.16 19.53 12.11
N THR A 600 9.72 18.39 12.63
CA THR A 600 8.28 18.07 12.70
C THR A 600 7.50 19.11 13.50
N ASP A 601 7.98 19.52 14.68
CA ASP A 601 7.29 20.55 15.49
C ASP A 601 7.18 21.90 14.77
N GLN A 602 8.28 22.32 14.11
CA GLN A 602 8.34 23.54 13.32
C GLN A 602 7.28 23.58 12.21
N ILE A 603 7.12 22.46 11.48
CA ILE A 603 6.16 22.37 10.37
C ILE A 603 4.71 22.29 10.87
N PHE A 604 4.46 21.72 12.04
CA PHE A 604 3.11 21.56 12.59
C PHE A 604 2.67 22.70 13.53
N SER A 605 3.57 23.58 14.01
CA SER A 605 3.26 24.61 15.03
C SER A 605 4.13 25.88 14.96
N PRO A 606 3.79 26.86 14.10
CA PRO A 606 2.79 26.85 13.03
C PRO A 606 3.42 26.62 11.63
N PRO A 607 2.65 26.13 10.65
CA PRO A 607 3.09 26.09 9.25
C PRO A 607 3.20 27.51 8.67
N TYR A 608 4.31 27.85 8.01
CA TYR A 608 4.51 29.19 7.45
C TYR A 608 4.31 29.28 5.93
N HIS A 609 4.28 28.16 5.20
CA HIS A 609 3.90 28.16 3.79
C HIS A 609 2.39 27.86 3.63
N PRO A 610 1.62 28.68 2.89
CA PRO A 610 0.16 28.51 2.73
C PRO A 610 -0.32 27.15 2.21
N TYR A 611 0.53 26.43 1.46
CA TYR A 611 0.24 25.06 1.04
C TYR A 611 0.34 24.06 2.20
N THR A 612 1.35 24.21 3.06
CA THR A 612 1.53 23.37 4.26
C THR A 612 0.36 23.56 5.22
N GLU A 613 -0.09 24.81 5.40
CA GLU A 613 -1.27 25.11 6.21
C GLU A 613 -2.50 24.35 5.70
N ALA A 614 -2.76 24.38 4.39
CA ALA A 614 -3.87 23.68 3.77
C ALA A 614 -3.72 22.15 3.84
N LEU A 615 -2.52 21.60 3.60
CA LEU A 615 -2.22 20.17 3.78
C LEU A 615 -2.55 19.70 5.20
N LEU A 616 -2.13 20.46 6.23
CA LEU A 616 -2.40 20.13 7.63
C LEU A 616 -3.89 20.24 7.98
N SER A 617 -4.63 21.14 7.35
CA SER A 617 -6.08 21.33 7.58
C SER A 617 -6.93 20.18 7.03
N ALA A 618 -6.45 19.54 5.96
CA ALA A 618 -7.12 18.45 5.28
C ALA A 618 -6.96 17.10 6.00
N ILE A 619 -6.05 17.00 6.99
CA ILE A 619 -5.79 15.76 7.73
C ILE A 619 -7.06 15.30 8.45
N PRO A 620 -7.55 14.06 8.22
CA PRO A 620 -8.60 13.45 9.02
C PRO A 620 -8.02 13.05 10.39
N ILE A 621 -8.61 13.52 11.48
CA ILE A 621 -8.09 13.29 12.84
C ILE A 621 -9.11 12.50 13.66
N ALA A 622 -8.70 11.33 14.16
CA ALA A 622 -9.51 10.45 14.99
C ALA A 622 -9.43 10.87 16.48
N ASP A 623 -9.81 12.09 16.81
CA ASP A 623 -9.74 12.63 18.17
C ASP A 623 -10.83 13.70 18.38
N THR A 624 -11.70 13.47 19.36
CA THR A 624 -12.84 14.36 19.72
C THR A 624 -12.38 15.66 20.40
N SER A 625 -11.18 15.69 20.99
CA SER A 625 -10.62 16.87 21.66
C SER A 625 -9.97 17.87 20.70
N VAL A 626 -9.77 17.50 19.43
CA VAL A 626 -8.94 18.25 18.48
C VAL A 626 -9.78 19.21 17.62
N VAL A 627 -9.54 20.50 17.83
CA VAL A 627 -10.12 21.59 17.04
C VAL A 627 -9.14 21.95 15.92
N LYS A 628 -9.45 21.53 14.68
CA LYS A 628 -8.71 21.92 13.47
C LYS A 628 -9.39 23.05 12.71
N LYS A 629 -8.59 23.94 12.10
CA LYS A 629 -9.07 24.88 11.08
C LYS A 629 -9.36 24.10 9.79
N HIS A 630 -10.45 24.42 9.10
CA HIS A 630 -10.83 23.77 7.83
C HIS A 630 -10.45 24.69 6.65
N ILE A 631 -9.58 24.24 5.74
CA ILE A 631 -9.11 25.04 4.60
C ILE A 631 -9.22 24.21 3.31
N VAL A 632 -10.27 24.49 2.53
CA VAL A 632 -10.49 23.81 1.25
C VAL A 632 -9.68 24.52 0.16
N LEU A 633 -8.83 23.78 -0.55
CA LEU A 633 -8.13 24.30 -1.73
C LEU A 633 -9.05 24.24 -2.95
N GLU A 634 -9.41 25.41 -3.47
CA GLU A 634 -10.13 25.53 -4.74
C GLU A 634 -9.17 25.37 -5.94
N GLY A 635 -9.67 24.76 -7.01
CA GLY A 635 -8.91 24.53 -8.24
C GLY A 635 -7.97 23.33 -8.22
N ASP A 636 -7.82 22.70 -9.39
CA ASP A 636 -6.93 21.56 -9.61
C ASP A 636 -5.43 21.97 -9.56
N ILE A 637 -4.58 20.99 -9.31
CA ILE A 637 -3.12 21.12 -9.37
C ILE A 637 -2.70 21.51 -10.80
N PRO A 638 -1.93 22.60 -11.01
CA PRO A 638 -1.41 22.95 -12.34
C PRO A 638 -0.56 21.84 -12.96
N SER A 639 -0.62 21.69 -14.28
CA SER A 639 0.17 20.64 -14.96
C SER A 639 1.66 20.95 -14.93
N ALA A 640 2.49 19.96 -14.58
CA ALA A 640 3.95 20.03 -14.69
C ALA A 640 4.48 20.18 -16.14
N MET A 641 3.61 20.16 -17.16
CA MET A 641 3.92 20.58 -18.54
C MET A 641 3.81 22.09 -18.77
N ASN A 642 3.06 22.80 -17.92
CA ASN A 642 2.84 24.25 -18.00
C ASN A 642 2.69 24.84 -16.59
N PRO A 643 3.76 24.82 -15.76
CA PRO A 643 3.72 25.36 -14.41
C PRO A 643 3.58 26.90 -14.44
N PRO A 644 3.06 27.53 -13.36
CA PRO A 644 3.02 28.98 -13.23
C PRO A 644 4.43 29.62 -13.36
N SER A 645 4.48 30.82 -13.94
CA SER A 645 5.72 31.58 -14.20
C SER A 645 6.42 32.09 -12.94
N GLY A 646 5.65 32.43 -11.90
CA GLY A 646 6.15 32.93 -10.62
C GLY A 646 6.11 31.87 -9.52
N CYS A 647 5.50 32.20 -8.38
CA CYS A 647 5.25 31.26 -7.29
C CYS A 647 4.43 30.04 -7.79
N PRO A 648 4.95 28.80 -7.65
CA PRO A 648 4.25 27.61 -8.14
C PRO A 648 2.84 27.44 -7.58
N PHE A 649 2.61 27.86 -6.33
CA PHE A 649 1.32 27.73 -5.63
C PHE A 649 0.34 28.89 -5.90
N GLN A 650 0.70 29.91 -6.69
CA GLN A 650 -0.07 31.17 -6.79
C GLN A 650 -1.54 30.98 -7.22
N THR A 651 -1.85 29.95 -8.03
CA THR A 651 -3.21 29.67 -8.50
C THR A 651 -4.17 29.17 -7.42
N ARG A 652 -3.65 28.66 -6.29
CA ARG A 652 -4.42 28.06 -5.17
C ARG A 652 -4.12 28.76 -3.83
N CYS A 653 -3.35 29.84 -3.84
CA CYS A 653 -2.86 30.51 -2.63
C CYS A 653 -3.86 31.57 -2.11
N ARG A 654 -4.59 31.26 -1.04
CA ARG A 654 -5.54 32.18 -0.39
C ARG A 654 -4.93 33.54 0.00
N TYR A 655 -3.66 33.54 0.43
CA TYR A 655 -2.94 34.74 0.87
C TYR A 655 -2.29 35.55 -0.27
N LYS A 656 -2.48 35.17 -1.53
CA LYS A 656 -1.90 35.86 -2.69
C LYS A 656 -2.14 37.38 -2.68
N HIS A 657 -3.31 37.80 -2.20
CA HIS A 657 -3.72 39.21 -2.09
C HIS A 657 -2.93 40.03 -1.07
N LEU A 658 -2.15 39.40 -0.18
CA LEU A 658 -1.25 40.08 0.77
C LEU A 658 0.17 40.33 0.21
N VAL A 659 0.48 39.78 -0.98
CA VAL A 659 1.78 39.97 -1.62
C VAL A 659 1.70 41.14 -2.62
N PRO A 660 2.50 42.21 -2.45
CA PRO A 660 2.44 43.39 -3.32
C PRO A 660 2.90 43.08 -4.76
N ASP A 661 2.64 44.04 -5.65
CA ASP A 661 3.11 44.13 -7.03
C ASP A 661 2.80 42.94 -7.96
N GLY A 662 2.00 41.96 -7.53
CA GLY A 662 1.74 40.72 -8.28
C GLY A 662 2.99 39.86 -8.43
N ARG A 663 3.89 39.87 -7.43
CA ARG A 663 5.15 39.08 -7.48
C ARG A 663 4.89 37.58 -7.54
N CYS A 664 3.81 37.10 -6.94
CA CYS A 664 3.38 35.69 -7.01
C CYS A 664 3.17 35.18 -8.45
N GLU A 665 2.77 36.03 -9.40
CA GLU A 665 2.60 35.65 -10.81
C GLU A 665 3.90 35.76 -11.62
N LYS A 666 4.78 36.68 -11.24
CA LYS A 666 5.94 37.11 -12.03
C LYS A 666 7.24 36.44 -11.62
N GLU A 667 7.43 36.16 -10.33
CA GLU A 667 8.71 35.79 -9.74
C GLU A 667 8.56 34.57 -8.82
N VAL A 668 9.46 33.59 -8.98
CA VAL A 668 9.61 32.48 -8.03
C VAL A 668 10.14 33.04 -6.70
N PRO A 669 9.47 32.80 -5.55
CA PRO A 669 9.95 33.28 -4.26
C PRO A 669 11.29 32.66 -3.86
N PRO A 670 12.17 33.43 -3.19
CA PRO A 670 13.40 32.91 -2.62
C PRO A 670 13.09 31.97 -1.43
N LEU A 671 14.03 31.08 -1.13
CA LEU A 671 13.94 30.22 0.05
C LEU A 671 14.32 31.04 1.30
N LYS A 672 13.30 31.50 2.03
CA LYS A 672 13.43 32.27 3.28
C LYS A 672 13.85 31.34 4.41
N ASP A 673 14.88 31.70 5.18
CA ASP A 673 15.27 30.98 6.40
C ASP A 673 14.55 31.61 7.60
N LEU A 674 13.83 30.79 8.37
CA LEU A 674 13.00 31.18 9.51
C LEU A 674 13.69 30.86 10.84
N GLY A 675 14.93 30.37 10.80
CA GLY A 675 15.71 29.99 11.97
C GLY A 675 15.65 28.49 12.28
N GLY A 676 16.67 27.98 12.97
CA GLY A 676 16.77 26.57 13.36
C GLY A 676 16.81 25.56 12.20
N GLY A 677 16.99 26.02 10.94
CA GLY A 677 16.90 25.19 9.74
C GLY A 677 15.50 25.09 9.13
N HIS A 678 14.50 25.78 9.69
CA HIS A 678 13.17 25.94 9.10
C HIS A 678 13.27 26.89 7.91
N ARG A 679 12.74 26.51 6.74
CA ARG A 679 12.75 27.31 5.52
C ARG A 679 11.43 27.26 4.79
N SER A 680 11.02 28.39 4.20
CA SER A 680 9.78 28.54 3.45
C SER A 680 10.01 29.28 2.13
N LEU A 681 9.43 28.78 1.04
CA LEU A 681 9.54 29.34 -0.31
C LEU A 681 8.40 30.33 -0.56
N CYS A 682 8.32 31.42 0.22
CA CYS A 682 7.16 32.31 0.23
C CYS A 682 7.52 33.80 0.16
N TRP A 683 6.65 34.60 -0.47
CA TRP A 683 6.75 36.05 -0.55
C TRP A 683 6.14 36.80 0.66
N LEU A 684 5.59 36.10 1.65
CA LEU A 684 4.96 36.74 2.82
C LEU A 684 5.98 37.48 3.72
N SER A 685 5.58 38.66 4.19
CA SER A 685 6.35 39.45 5.15
C SER A 685 6.38 38.78 6.51
N ASP A 686 7.42 39.08 7.29
CA ASP A 686 7.60 38.52 8.64
C ASP A 686 6.48 38.95 9.60
N GLU A 687 5.82 40.07 9.33
CA GLU A 687 4.62 40.52 10.04
C GLU A 687 3.42 39.57 9.81
N VAL A 688 3.21 39.12 8.57
CA VAL A 688 2.14 38.15 8.25
C VAL A 688 2.50 36.76 8.79
N LEU A 689 3.76 36.34 8.70
CA LEU A 689 4.22 35.07 9.27
C LEU A 689 4.11 35.06 10.81
N ALA A 690 4.44 36.15 11.50
CA ALA A 690 4.27 36.28 12.94
C ALA A 690 2.80 36.26 13.40
N GLY A 691 1.85 36.52 12.49
CA GLY A 691 0.41 36.38 12.71
C GLY A 691 -0.15 34.99 12.37
N MET A 692 0.67 34.02 11.95
CA MET A 692 0.22 32.65 11.68
C MET A 692 0.10 31.83 12.96
N GLU A 693 -1.04 31.16 13.12
CA GLU A 693 -1.36 30.30 14.25
C GLU A 693 -1.37 28.82 13.81
N PRO A 694 -1.19 27.86 14.74
CA PRO A 694 -1.34 26.44 14.45
C PRO A 694 -2.71 26.10 13.82
N VAL A 695 -2.68 25.17 12.85
CA VAL A 695 -3.88 24.65 12.17
C VAL A 695 -4.65 23.66 13.04
N ILE A 696 -3.91 22.93 13.88
CA ILE A 696 -4.40 21.90 14.80
C ILE A 696 -4.24 22.44 16.22
N SER A 697 -5.31 22.40 17.00
CA SER A 697 -5.34 22.81 18.40
C SER A 697 -6.18 21.84 19.23
N PHE A 698 -6.07 21.89 20.56
CA PHE A 698 -6.81 21.03 21.49
C PHE A 698 -7.76 21.87 22.32
N ASP A 699 -8.99 21.40 22.53
CA ASP A 699 -9.89 22.00 23.51
C ASP A 699 -9.39 21.67 24.93
N LYS A 700 -9.10 22.71 25.70
CA LYS A 700 -8.64 22.63 27.09
C LYS A 700 -9.70 22.08 28.05
N ALA A 701 -10.97 22.02 27.63
CA ALA A 701 -12.04 21.36 28.38
C ALA A 701 -11.99 19.81 28.23
N HIS A 702 -11.58 19.28 27.07
CA HIS A 702 -11.44 17.83 26.85
C HIS A 702 -10.05 17.28 27.17
N ALA A 703 -8.98 18.08 27.04
CA ALA A 703 -7.62 17.68 27.43
C ALA A 703 -7.46 17.35 28.94
N ALA A 704 -8.48 17.64 29.77
CA ALA A 704 -8.55 17.23 31.17
C ALA A 704 -9.11 15.81 31.39
N LEU A 705 -9.67 15.17 30.36
CA LEU A 705 -10.37 13.87 30.39
C LEU A 705 -9.65 12.80 29.54
N GLU A 706 -8.37 13.01 29.22
CA GLU A 706 -7.63 12.22 28.23
C GLU A 706 -7.49 10.73 28.66
N GLY A 707 -8.37 9.87 28.12
CA GLY A 707 -8.22 8.41 28.16
C GLY A 707 -8.90 7.65 29.30
N VAL A 708 -9.80 8.27 30.09
CA VAL A 708 -10.52 7.60 31.20
C VAL A 708 -12.03 7.89 31.15
N PRO A 709 -12.89 6.88 30.95
CA PRO A 709 -14.34 7.03 31.17
C PRO A 709 -14.66 7.34 32.64
N ASP A 710 -15.56 8.28 32.90
CA ASP A 710 -15.95 8.74 34.26
C ASP A 710 -16.57 7.66 35.16
N ASP A 711 -16.81 6.47 34.61
CA ASP A 711 -17.42 5.29 35.24
C ASP A 711 -16.42 4.15 35.47
N ALA A 712 -15.12 4.39 35.27
CA ALA A 712 -14.06 3.42 35.57
C ALA A 712 -14.06 3.06 37.07
N VAL A 713 -14.23 1.77 37.36
CA VAL A 713 -14.41 1.27 38.74
C VAL A 713 -13.20 1.60 39.61
N GLU A 714 -13.44 2.25 40.76
CA GLU A 714 -12.43 2.41 41.82
C GLU A 714 -12.11 1.04 42.44
N ILE A 715 -11.10 0.35 41.90
CA ILE A 715 -10.55 -0.86 42.50
C ILE A 715 -9.73 -0.45 43.73
N ALA A 716 -10.29 -0.70 44.92
CA ALA A 716 -9.66 -0.36 46.19
C ALA A 716 -8.37 -1.17 46.47
N ASP A 717 -7.54 -0.59 47.35
CA ASP A 717 -6.41 -1.21 48.06
C ASP A 717 -5.14 -1.63 47.28
N ALA A 718 -4.32 -0.63 46.89
CA ALA A 718 -2.86 -0.68 47.04
C ALA A 718 -2.23 0.74 47.11
N PRO A 719 -1.28 1.04 48.04
CA PRO A 719 -0.83 2.41 48.28
C PRO A 719 0.36 2.85 47.41
N VAL A 720 0.12 3.66 46.37
CA VAL A 720 1.17 4.46 45.69
C VAL A 720 0.68 5.89 45.44
N ALA A 721 0.93 6.80 46.39
CA ALA A 721 0.59 8.22 46.29
C ALA A 721 1.83 9.13 46.44
N ALA A 722 1.68 10.39 46.01
CA ALA A 722 2.60 11.52 46.25
C ALA A 722 3.99 11.52 45.56
N ALA A 723 4.03 11.56 44.21
CA ALA A 723 5.26 11.86 43.47
C ALA A 723 5.11 12.70 42.17
N LYS A 724 4.06 13.53 42.00
CA LYS A 724 3.90 14.33 40.75
C LYS A 724 3.12 15.66 40.88
N ALA A 725 3.59 16.58 41.74
CA ALA A 725 2.94 17.90 41.90
C ALA A 725 3.89 19.05 42.32
N LYS A 726 5.03 19.27 41.64
CA LYS A 726 5.94 20.39 42.00
C LYS A 726 6.89 21.00 40.95
N VAL A 727 6.66 20.83 39.65
CA VAL A 727 7.46 21.49 38.58
C VAL A 727 6.58 22.15 37.51
N ALA A 728 5.86 23.22 37.88
CA ALA A 728 5.04 24.00 36.94
C ALA A 728 4.74 25.43 37.44
N ARG A 729 5.76 26.22 37.85
CA ARG A 729 5.63 27.68 38.10
C ARG A 729 6.98 28.40 38.30
N LYS A 730 7.52 29.02 37.24
CA LYS A 730 8.32 30.28 37.18
C LYS A 730 9.19 30.34 35.92
N ALA A 731 8.76 31.05 34.87
CA ALA A 731 9.61 31.42 33.73
C ALA A 731 9.06 32.58 32.86
N SER A 732 8.57 33.69 33.43
CA SER A 732 8.28 34.91 32.65
C SER A 732 8.20 36.19 33.49
N THR A 733 9.33 36.89 33.66
CA THR A 733 9.37 38.35 33.88
C THR A 733 10.79 38.86 33.65
N VAL A 734 10.95 39.87 32.79
CA VAL A 734 12.26 40.46 32.45
C VAL A 734 12.43 41.78 33.18
N ALA A 735 13.44 41.90 34.04
CA ALA A 735 13.89 43.17 34.58
C ALA A 735 15.39 43.17 34.92
N ARG A 736 16.03 44.28 34.56
CA ARG A 736 17.44 44.68 34.73
C ARG A 736 18.03 44.43 36.14
N GLY A 737 19.34 44.18 36.21
CA GLY A 737 20.18 44.87 37.21
C GLY A 737 21.29 44.09 37.92
N SER A 738 22.54 44.47 37.62
CA SER A 738 23.73 44.45 38.50
C SER A 738 24.32 43.11 39.02
N LYS A 739 25.62 43.19 39.33
CA LYS A 739 26.45 42.15 39.98
C LYS A 739 26.49 42.39 41.50
N VAL A 740 26.79 41.36 42.30
CA VAL A 740 27.90 41.30 43.31
C VAL A 740 27.71 40.16 44.35
N SER A 741 28.67 39.25 44.34
CA SER A 741 29.32 38.46 45.43
C SER A 741 28.68 38.16 46.81
N ALA A 742 28.80 36.88 47.22
CA ALA A 742 29.56 36.37 48.40
C ALA A 742 28.85 35.60 49.55
N LYS A 743 29.38 34.38 49.87
CA LYS A 743 29.48 33.72 51.21
C LYS A 743 28.13 33.34 51.91
N VAL A 744 27.97 32.48 52.94
CA VAL A 744 28.75 31.50 53.77
C VAL A 744 27.70 30.66 54.58
N ALA A 745 27.87 29.41 55.06
CA ALA A 745 28.86 28.34 54.92
C ALA A 745 28.29 26.93 55.25
N MET A 746 29.14 25.91 55.06
CA MET A 746 29.26 24.58 55.73
C MET A 746 28.58 24.36 57.11
N VAL A 747 28.11 23.12 57.34
CA VAL A 747 28.42 22.20 58.49
C VAL A 747 28.13 20.75 58.03
N ALA A 748 28.87 19.75 58.56
CA ALA A 748 28.59 18.31 58.48
C ALA A 748 28.78 17.65 59.86
N PRO A 749 28.28 16.42 60.10
CA PRO A 749 29.21 15.32 60.46
C PRO A 749 28.81 13.91 59.92
N GLU A 750 29.56 12.89 60.35
CA GLU A 750 29.68 11.53 59.78
C GLU A 750 28.90 10.38 60.50
N PRO A 751 28.92 9.11 60.00
CA PRO A 751 27.92 8.07 60.33
C PRO A 751 28.41 6.82 61.09
N ALA A 752 27.47 5.91 61.40
CA ALA A 752 27.64 4.52 61.91
C ALA A 752 26.33 3.72 61.64
N THR A 753 26.22 2.38 61.53
CA THR A 753 27.16 1.22 61.39
C THR A 753 26.36 -0.01 60.86
N GLN A 754 27.02 -1.10 60.44
CA GLN A 754 26.37 -2.41 60.15
C GLN A 754 26.15 -3.25 61.43
N PRO A 755 25.34 -4.35 61.40
CA PRO A 755 25.92 -5.69 61.11
C PRO A 755 24.98 -6.67 60.37
N ALA A 756 25.47 -7.89 60.09
CA ALA A 756 24.70 -9.01 59.51
C ALA A 756 25.02 -10.37 60.19
N PRO A 757 24.06 -11.30 60.23
CA PRO A 757 24.31 -12.77 60.21
C PRO A 757 23.24 -13.53 59.37
N ALA A 758 23.26 -14.86 59.12
CA ALA A 758 24.31 -15.88 58.94
C ALA A 758 23.64 -17.15 58.33
N ALA A 759 24.41 -18.13 57.83
CA ALA A 759 23.89 -19.27 57.05
C ALA A 759 23.56 -20.56 57.85
N LYS A 760 22.82 -21.51 57.24
CA LYS A 760 22.73 -22.94 57.64
C LYS A 760 22.26 -23.88 56.50
N ASN A 761 22.22 -25.20 56.75
CA ASN A 761 22.55 -26.25 55.76
C ASN A 761 21.39 -27.15 55.23
N VAL A 762 21.74 -27.91 54.18
CA VAL A 762 21.01 -28.98 53.47
C VAL A 762 20.66 -30.22 54.34
N PRO A 763 19.76 -31.12 53.88
CA PRO A 763 20.24 -32.40 53.33
C PRO A 763 19.50 -32.95 52.07
N ALA A 764 20.04 -34.03 51.50
CA ALA A 764 19.72 -34.61 50.17
C ALA A 764 18.45 -35.54 50.15
N ALA A 765 18.02 -36.23 49.07
CA ALA A 765 18.81 -37.21 48.30
C ALA A 765 18.09 -37.88 47.07
N LYS A 766 18.91 -38.29 46.06
CA LYS A 766 18.76 -39.42 45.10
C LYS A 766 17.55 -39.36 44.12
N LYS A 767 17.53 -39.94 42.90
CA LYS A 767 18.35 -40.89 42.10
C LYS A 767 18.48 -40.35 40.64
N SER A 768 19.21 -40.92 39.66
CA SER A 768 20.52 -41.62 39.59
C SER A 768 20.85 -41.98 38.12
N THR A 769 22.13 -42.31 37.82
CA THR A 769 22.63 -43.13 36.68
C THR A 769 22.42 -42.66 35.21
N ALA A 770 23.41 -42.70 34.30
CA ALA A 770 24.86 -42.94 34.46
C ALA A 770 25.69 -42.47 33.23
N ALA A 771 26.98 -42.16 33.47
CA ALA A 771 28.20 -42.37 32.66
C ALA A 771 28.13 -42.39 31.10
N SER A 772 29.07 -41.81 30.34
CA SER A 772 30.50 -41.49 30.60
C SER A 772 31.06 -40.56 29.48
N LYS A 773 32.33 -40.09 29.40
CA LYS A 773 33.55 -40.38 30.18
C LYS A 773 34.49 -39.15 30.38
N LYS A 774 35.53 -39.00 29.53
CA LYS A 774 36.69 -38.06 29.55
C LYS A 774 37.25 -37.98 28.10
N THR A 775 38.16 -37.08 27.68
CA THR A 775 39.28 -36.41 28.39
C THR A 775 39.78 -35.15 27.64
N ALA A 776 40.43 -34.21 28.34
CA ALA A 776 41.30 -33.14 27.80
C ALA A 776 42.75 -33.36 28.31
N PRO A 777 43.82 -32.86 27.63
CA PRO A 777 44.29 -31.46 27.79
C PRO A 777 45.00 -30.90 26.52
N ALA A 778 45.93 -29.92 26.61
CA ALA A 778 45.70 -28.47 26.76
C ALA A 778 47.03 -27.66 26.73
N VAL A 779 46.92 -26.32 26.61
CA VAL A 779 47.95 -25.26 26.87
C VAL A 779 49.10 -25.06 25.84
N LYS A 780 49.50 -23.79 25.64
CA LYS A 780 50.73 -23.22 25.01
C LYS A 780 50.77 -23.16 23.47
N SER A 781 51.44 -22.18 22.81
CA SER A 781 51.81 -20.79 23.17
C SER A 781 52.31 -20.01 21.91
N GLU A 782 52.43 -18.68 22.01
CA GLU A 782 53.20 -17.78 21.10
C GLU A 782 54.73 -18.12 21.06
N PRO A 783 55.59 -17.53 20.17
CA PRO A 783 55.49 -16.22 19.48
C PRO A 783 55.95 -16.16 18.00
N ALA A 784 56.24 -14.94 17.49
CA ALA A 784 56.41 -14.60 16.06
C ALA A 784 57.84 -14.23 15.60
N ALA A 785 58.09 -14.35 14.28
CA ALA A 785 59.05 -13.57 13.47
C ALA A 785 58.57 -13.62 11.99
N LYS A 786 58.50 -12.55 11.17
CA LYS A 786 59.41 -11.45 10.74
C LYS A 786 60.37 -11.80 9.59
N THR A 787 60.53 -10.83 8.67
CA THR A 787 61.51 -10.73 7.54
C THR A 787 61.31 -11.68 6.34
N ALA A 788 61.82 -11.40 5.12
CA ALA A 788 62.04 -10.14 4.37
C ALA A 788 62.53 -10.46 2.91
N ALA A 789 62.78 -9.41 2.12
CA ALA A 789 63.71 -9.37 0.97
C ALA A 789 63.35 -10.11 -0.35
N ALA A 790 62.71 -9.35 -1.26
CA ALA A 790 63.24 -8.90 -2.56
C ALA A 790 64.07 -9.82 -3.49
N GLY A 791 63.82 -9.70 -4.80
CA GLY A 791 64.91 -9.82 -5.79
C GLY A 791 64.54 -9.90 -7.28
N LYS A 792 65.05 -8.93 -8.06
CA LYS A 792 65.32 -8.95 -9.53
C LYS A 792 64.09 -8.88 -10.47
N THR A 793 63.90 -7.99 -11.45
CA THR A 793 64.69 -7.03 -12.30
C THR A 793 65.05 -7.51 -13.72
N ALA A 794 65.04 -6.53 -14.65
CA ALA A 794 65.33 -6.58 -16.10
C ALA A 794 64.19 -7.14 -17.00
N ALA A 795 63.69 -6.54 -18.10
CA ALA A 795 63.90 -5.30 -18.90
C ALA A 795 64.30 -5.54 -20.38
N THR A 796 64.23 -4.48 -21.22
CA THR A 796 64.23 -4.44 -22.72
C THR A 796 62.89 -4.86 -23.36
N ALA A 797 62.14 -4.09 -24.17
CA ALA A 797 62.24 -2.76 -24.80
C ALA A 797 62.98 -2.62 -26.16
N GLY A 798 62.25 -2.16 -27.20
CA GLY A 798 62.82 -1.35 -28.30
C GLY A 798 62.29 -1.55 -29.75
N LYS A 799 61.46 -0.60 -30.25
CA LYS A 799 61.24 -0.16 -31.67
C LYS A 799 60.71 -1.22 -32.69
N ALA A 800 59.75 -1.01 -33.61
CA ALA A 800 59.14 0.13 -34.35
C ALA A 800 59.76 0.43 -35.75
N VAL A 801 58.92 0.54 -36.81
CA VAL A 801 58.91 1.58 -37.90
C VAL A 801 57.97 1.24 -39.11
N ALA A 802 57.03 2.17 -39.38
CA ALA A 802 56.40 2.64 -40.65
C ALA A 802 55.74 1.77 -41.78
N ALA A 803 54.61 2.33 -42.29
CA ALA A 803 54.06 2.33 -43.67
C ALA A 803 53.48 1.01 -44.26
N THR A 804 52.50 1.00 -45.21
CA THR A 804 52.13 1.99 -46.25
C THR A 804 50.59 2.05 -46.52
N GLN A 805 50.14 2.93 -47.44
CA GLN A 805 48.76 3.36 -47.73
C GLN A 805 47.92 2.40 -48.62
N ALA A 806 46.58 2.52 -48.54
CA ALA A 806 45.66 2.41 -49.70
C ALA A 806 44.28 3.10 -49.44
N LYS A 807 43.65 3.64 -50.49
CA LYS A 807 42.22 4.05 -50.56
C LYS A 807 41.49 3.04 -51.48
N LYS A 808 40.16 2.85 -51.49
CA LYS A 808 39.10 3.77 -52.00
C LYS A 808 37.70 3.12 -51.78
N ALA A 809 36.60 3.80 -52.13
CA ALA A 809 35.20 3.35 -51.88
C ALA A 809 34.28 3.48 -53.13
N THR A 810 32.96 3.27 -52.95
CA THR A 810 31.83 3.34 -53.94
C THR A 810 31.74 2.14 -54.92
N VAL A 811 30.62 1.83 -55.60
CA VAL A 811 29.38 2.57 -55.93
C VAL A 811 28.11 1.65 -56.00
N THR A 812 26.98 2.12 -56.54
CA THR A 812 25.64 1.47 -56.62
C THR A 812 25.25 1.03 -58.07
N LYS A 813 24.08 0.48 -58.47
CA LYS A 813 22.67 0.51 -57.97
C LYS A 813 21.74 -0.49 -58.73
N SER A 814 20.49 -0.62 -58.28
CA SER A 814 19.25 -0.82 -59.09
C SER A 814 18.76 -2.19 -59.63
N HIS A 815 17.43 -2.39 -59.45
CA HIS A 815 16.41 -2.99 -60.36
C HIS A 815 15.94 -4.47 -60.25
N LYS A 816 14.69 -4.69 -60.72
CA LYS A 816 13.77 -5.88 -60.66
C LYS A 816 13.55 -6.41 -62.10
N PRO A 817 12.97 -7.62 -62.40
CA PRO A 817 11.55 -7.96 -62.11
C PRO A 817 11.14 -9.48 -61.95
N LYS A 818 9.85 -9.70 -61.60
CA LYS A 818 8.85 -10.81 -61.88
C LYS A 818 9.35 -12.25 -62.23
N ALA A 819 8.94 -13.35 -61.56
CA ALA A 819 7.60 -14.02 -61.41
C ALA A 819 7.16 -14.92 -62.61
N ALA A 820 6.45 -16.07 -62.47
CA ALA A 820 5.82 -16.75 -61.30
C ALA A 820 6.41 -18.17 -61.00
N THR A 821 5.77 -19.38 -60.94
CA THR A 821 4.42 -19.94 -61.26
C THR A 821 4.18 -21.31 -60.51
N GLY A 822 3.04 -22.02 -60.65
CA GLY A 822 2.73 -23.35 -60.03
C GLY A 822 2.59 -24.54 -61.03
N SER A 823 2.02 -25.73 -60.74
CA SER A 823 1.41 -26.33 -59.52
C SER A 823 1.19 -27.88 -59.62
N ARG A 824 1.04 -28.60 -58.47
CA ARG A 824 0.50 -30.00 -58.30
C ARG A 824 1.37 -31.15 -58.91
N THR A 825 1.24 -32.47 -58.61
CA THR A 825 0.15 -33.30 -58.02
C THR A 825 0.69 -34.54 -57.22
N LYS A 826 -0.19 -35.38 -56.63
CA LYS A 826 0.11 -36.56 -55.75
C LYS A 826 0.40 -37.89 -56.51
N ALA A 827 1.06 -38.88 -55.85
CA ALA A 827 0.61 -40.30 -55.72
C ALA A 827 1.62 -41.21 -54.93
N VAL A 828 1.22 -42.45 -54.60
CA VAL A 828 1.89 -43.54 -53.82
C VAL A 828 1.31 -44.91 -54.28
N PRO A 829 1.56 -46.12 -53.69
CA PRO A 829 2.72 -46.73 -53.01
C PRO A 829 3.07 -48.18 -53.55
N ALA A 830 4.09 -48.87 -53.00
CA ALA A 830 4.14 -50.35 -52.87
C ALA A 830 5.27 -50.87 -51.91
N THR A 831 5.05 -52.02 -51.27
CA THR A 831 5.97 -52.80 -50.38
C THR A 831 6.19 -54.21 -50.98
N PRO A 832 7.20 -55.04 -50.59
CA PRO A 832 7.30 -55.69 -49.26
C PRO A 832 8.74 -56.08 -48.76
N ALA A 833 8.81 -56.90 -47.70
CA ALA A 833 10.03 -57.44 -47.02
C ALA A 833 10.47 -58.83 -47.60
N VAL A 834 11.36 -59.70 -47.07
CA VAL A 834 11.75 -60.13 -45.69
C VAL A 834 13.12 -60.88 -45.72
N LYS A 835 13.98 -60.78 -44.68
CA LYS A 835 14.74 -61.89 -44.00
C LYS A 835 15.71 -61.43 -42.90
N ALA A 836 16.15 -62.37 -42.05
CA ALA A 836 17.06 -62.21 -40.89
C ALA A 836 18.10 -63.39 -40.87
N ALA A 837 19.07 -63.57 -39.96
CA ALA A 837 19.48 -62.87 -38.73
C ALA A 837 20.98 -63.14 -38.42
N VAL A 838 21.66 -62.29 -37.63
CA VAL A 838 22.98 -62.50 -36.98
C VAL A 838 22.96 -61.74 -35.63
N PRO A 839 23.53 -62.27 -34.52
CA PRO A 839 23.30 -61.70 -33.18
C PRO A 839 24.10 -60.42 -32.86
N SER A 840 23.54 -59.61 -31.96
CA SER A 840 24.07 -58.29 -31.57
C SER A 840 25.27 -58.35 -30.61
N PRO A 841 26.21 -57.38 -30.70
CA PRO A 841 27.01 -56.98 -29.54
C PRO A 841 26.11 -56.28 -28.49
N ALA A 842 26.61 -56.14 -27.26
CA ALA A 842 25.89 -55.44 -26.20
C ALA A 842 25.69 -53.95 -26.55
N PRO A 843 24.53 -53.34 -26.20
CA PRO A 843 24.28 -51.93 -26.49
C PRO A 843 25.18 -51.03 -25.65
N GLU A 844 25.63 -49.92 -26.25
CA GLU A 844 26.20 -48.80 -25.51
C GLU A 844 25.18 -48.27 -24.48
N PRO A 845 25.63 -47.71 -23.34
CA PRO A 845 24.73 -47.19 -22.32
C PRO A 845 23.97 -45.97 -22.86
N VAL A 846 22.72 -46.20 -23.30
CA VAL A 846 21.78 -45.14 -23.67
C VAL A 846 21.65 -44.19 -22.48
N ASP A 847 22.00 -42.92 -22.71
CA ASP A 847 21.82 -41.83 -21.75
C ASP A 847 20.40 -41.90 -21.17
N PRO A 848 20.21 -41.90 -19.83
CA PRO A 848 18.87 -41.96 -19.24
C PRO A 848 17.93 -40.83 -19.75
N ALA A 849 18.47 -39.73 -20.29
CA ALA A 849 17.69 -38.67 -20.92
C ALA A 849 17.12 -39.04 -22.31
N ASP A 850 17.62 -40.06 -23.01
CA ASP A 850 17.23 -40.43 -24.39
C ASP A 850 16.28 -41.64 -24.48
N ARG A 851 15.90 -42.25 -23.34
CA ARG A 851 14.85 -43.29 -23.29
C ARG A 851 13.50 -42.71 -23.73
N GLY A 852 12.98 -43.17 -24.88
CA GLY A 852 11.70 -42.74 -25.44
C GLY A 852 11.81 -41.78 -26.63
N ARG A 853 13.03 -41.45 -27.10
CA ARG A 853 13.23 -40.61 -28.28
C ARG A 853 12.71 -41.28 -29.58
N PRO A 854 11.83 -40.63 -30.36
CA PRO A 854 11.38 -41.17 -31.65
C PRO A 854 12.52 -41.34 -32.68
N ALA A 855 12.43 -42.39 -33.49
CA ALA A 855 13.44 -42.72 -34.48
C ALA A 855 13.50 -41.68 -35.63
N GLY A 856 14.70 -41.28 -36.02
CA GLY A 856 14.97 -40.35 -37.13
C GLY A 856 15.13 -38.87 -36.76
N ILE A 857 14.93 -38.49 -35.50
CA ILE A 857 15.09 -37.11 -35.03
C ILE A 857 16.57 -36.73 -34.89
N ALA A 858 17.01 -35.68 -35.58
CA ALA A 858 18.35 -35.10 -35.46
C ALA A 858 18.61 -34.55 -34.03
N ARG A 859 19.88 -34.54 -33.60
CA ARG A 859 20.28 -33.99 -32.29
C ARG A 859 20.44 -32.46 -32.41
N PRO A 860 19.71 -31.63 -31.63
CA PRO A 860 19.98 -30.19 -31.57
C PRO A 860 21.40 -29.92 -31.07
N ALA A 861 22.05 -28.88 -31.60
CA ALA A 861 23.44 -28.56 -31.26
C ALA A 861 23.57 -27.87 -29.89
N GLU A 862 22.70 -26.88 -29.61
CA GLU A 862 22.66 -26.14 -28.35
C GLU A 862 21.21 -25.96 -27.86
N PRO A 863 20.99 -25.74 -26.54
CA PRO A 863 19.66 -25.79 -25.94
C PRO A 863 18.92 -24.43 -25.95
N ASP A 864 18.66 -23.83 -27.13
CA ASP A 864 17.72 -22.69 -27.20
C ASP A 864 16.98 -22.39 -28.53
N ASP A 865 17.26 -23.11 -29.63
CA ASP A 865 16.78 -22.77 -31.00
C ASP A 865 15.26 -22.89 -31.26
N LEU A 866 14.43 -23.18 -30.25
CA LEU A 866 12.97 -23.36 -30.39
C LEU A 866 12.12 -22.26 -29.72
N LYS A 867 12.73 -21.14 -29.34
CA LYS A 867 12.04 -20.03 -28.63
C LYS A 867 11.14 -19.12 -29.48
N LEU A 868 10.97 -19.37 -30.79
CA LEU A 868 10.19 -18.51 -31.70
C LEU A 868 9.23 -19.28 -32.61
N ILE A 869 8.21 -19.93 -32.03
CA ILE A 869 7.01 -20.37 -32.76
C ILE A 869 5.77 -19.87 -32.02
N VAL A 870 4.99 -18.99 -32.66
CA VAL A 870 3.69 -18.49 -32.18
C VAL A 870 2.70 -18.54 -33.34
N GLY A 871 1.59 -19.25 -33.14
CA GLY A 871 0.58 -19.51 -34.15
C GLY A 871 -0.27 -20.71 -33.74
N ILE A 872 -1.21 -21.13 -34.59
CA ILE A 872 -2.06 -22.32 -34.39
C ILE A 872 -2.15 -23.07 -35.72
N GLY A 873 -2.19 -24.41 -35.66
CA GLY A 873 -2.43 -25.27 -36.82
C GLY A 873 -1.39 -25.11 -37.94
N PRO A 874 -1.78 -24.82 -39.20
CA PRO A 874 -0.89 -24.91 -40.37
C PRO A 874 0.40 -24.10 -40.30
N GLN A 875 0.41 -22.95 -39.60
CA GLN A 875 1.63 -22.14 -39.46
C GLN A 875 2.72 -22.83 -38.62
N ILE A 876 2.33 -23.66 -37.65
CA ILE A 876 3.26 -24.49 -36.88
C ILE A 876 3.84 -25.59 -37.78
N GLU A 877 3.02 -26.25 -38.60
CA GLU A 877 3.50 -27.31 -39.50
C GLU A 877 4.46 -26.77 -40.56
N ILE A 878 4.23 -25.57 -41.10
CA ILE A 878 5.17 -24.92 -42.01
C ILE A 878 6.52 -24.69 -41.32
N ALA A 879 6.54 -24.04 -40.15
CA ALA A 879 7.77 -23.78 -39.40
C ALA A 879 8.54 -25.08 -39.02
N LEU A 880 7.82 -26.14 -38.64
CA LEU A 880 8.43 -27.44 -38.30
C LEU A 880 8.92 -28.23 -39.53
N ASN A 881 8.37 -28.00 -40.72
CA ASN A 881 8.93 -28.54 -41.98
C ASN A 881 10.15 -27.72 -42.43
N GLU A 882 10.13 -26.39 -42.31
CA GLU A 882 11.24 -25.51 -42.71
C GLU A 882 12.49 -25.71 -41.84
N LEU A 883 12.31 -26.01 -40.56
CA LEU A 883 13.38 -26.47 -39.65
C LEU A 883 13.76 -27.95 -39.85
N GLY A 884 13.10 -28.67 -40.77
CA GLY A 884 13.42 -30.05 -41.15
C GLY A 884 13.07 -31.11 -40.10
N ILE A 885 12.18 -30.82 -39.14
CA ILE A 885 11.97 -31.68 -37.96
C ILE A 885 10.72 -32.57 -38.07
N TYR A 886 9.52 -32.02 -38.36
CA TYR A 886 8.26 -32.79 -38.25
C TYR A 886 7.14 -32.40 -39.24
N ARG A 887 6.20 -33.34 -39.44
CA ARG A 887 4.83 -33.16 -39.96
C ARG A 887 3.80 -33.67 -38.96
N PHE A 888 2.58 -33.12 -38.95
CA PHE A 888 1.51 -33.57 -38.03
C PHE A 888 1.17 -35.07 -38.20
N ALA A 889 1.25 -35.58 -39.43
CA ALA A 889 1.04 -37.01 -39.72
C ALA A 889 2.07 -37.95 -39.06
N GLN A 890 3.27 -37.46 -38.71
CA GLN A 890 4.26 -38.24 -37.96
C GLN A 890 3.93 -38.24 -36.46
N VAL A 891 3.59 -37.08 -35.91
CA VAL A 891 3.18 -36.91 -34.50
C VAL A 891 1.97 -37.79 -34.16
N ALA A 892 0.99 -37.87 -35.06
CA ALA A 892 -0.20 -38.70 -34.88
C ALA A 892 0.12 -40.21 -34.73
N GLY A 893 1.27 -40.66 -35.25
CA GLY A 893 1.74 -42.06 -35.19
C GLY A 893 2.62 -42.41 -33.99
N TRP A 894 3.06 -41.43 -33.19
CA TRP A 894 3.95 -41.69 -32.04
C TRP A 894 3.23 -42.39 -30.88
N THR A 895 3.97 -43.22 -30.16
CA THR A 895 3.56 -43.80 -28.87
C THR A 895 3.43 -42.75 -27.77
N GLU A 896 2.86 -43.13 -26.63
CA GLU A 896 2.65 -42.24 -25.48
C GLU A 896 3.98 -41.75 -24.87
N ILE A 897 4.93 -42.68 -24.67
CA ILE A 897 6.28 -42.44 -24.15
C ILE A 897 7.06 -41.47 -25.06
N GLU A 898 6.89 -41.60 -26.38
CA GLU A 898 7.51 -40.71 -27.38
C GLU A 898 7.02 -39.26 -27.30
N ARG A 899 5.78 -39.04 -26.84
CA ARG A 899 5.21 -37.70 -26.64
C ARG A 899 5.71 -37.10 -25.33
N GLU A 900 5.63 -37.86 -24.22
CA GLU A 900 6.15 -37.42 -22.92
C GLU A 900 7.63 -37.00 -23.00
N TRP A 901 8.44 -37.80 -23.72
CA TRP A 901 9.87 -37.50 -23.95
C TRP A 901 10.09 -36.14 -24.63
N MET A 902 9.19 -35.73 -25.53
CA MET A 902 9.25 -34.45 -26.23
C MET A 902 8.60 -33.29 -25.44
N ASP A 903 7.50 -33.53 -24.72
CA ASP A 903 6.79 -32.51 -23.93
C ASP A 903 7.65 -31.95 -22.78
N THR A 904 8.60 -32.74 -22.27
CA THR A 904 9.64 -32.25 -21.33
C THR A 904 10.64 -31.25 -21.93
N ARG A 905 10.76 -31.19 -23.27
CA ARG A 905 11.75 -30.39 -24.00
C ARG A 905 11.17 -29.20 -24.77
N LEU A 906 9.84 -29.15 -24.98
CA LEU A 906 9.17 -28.05 -25.67
C LEU A 906 8.46 -27.07 -24.73
N THR A 907 8.64 -25.77 -24.99
CA THR A 907 8.02 -24.68 -24.23
C THR A 907 7.19 -23.79 -25.17
N LEU A 908 5.93 -24.18 -25.39
CA LEU A 908 4.97 -23.38 -26.17
C LEU A 908 4.46 -22.19 -25.35
N LEU A 909 4.54 -20.98 -25.92
CA LEU A 909 4.01 -19.74 -25.34
C LEU A 909 2.72 -19.33 -26.06
N GLY A 910 1.57 -19.86 -25.62
CA GLY A 910 0.27 -19.54 -26.21
C GLY A 910 -0.91 -20.23 -25.52
N ARG A 911 -2.15 -19.86 -25.92
CA ARG A 911 -3.40 -20.42 -25.39
C ARG A 911 -3.73 -21.80 -25.98
N ILE A 912 -2.89 -22.79 -25.73
CA ILE A 912 -3.22 -24.20 -25.86
C ILE A 912 -2.97 -24.84 -24.50
N GLU A 913 -3.99 -25.45 -23.89
CA GLU A 913 -3.78 -26.23 -22.67
C GLU A 913 -2.98 -27.47 -23.02
N ARG A 914 -1.90 -27.72 -22.25
CA ARG A 914 -0.84 -28.68 -22.62
C ARG A 914 -1.34 -30.09 -22.91
N ASP A 915 -2.44 -30.50 -22.29
CA ASP A 915 -2.92 -31.88 -22.32
C ASP A 915 -3.71 -32.21 -23.61
N ASP A 916 -3.98 -31.22 -24.47
CA ASP A 916 -4.95 -31.31 -25.56
C ASP A 916 -4.33 -31.24 -26.97
N TRP A 917 -3.06 -30.83 -27.09
CA TRP A 917 -2.41 -30.56 -28.39
C TRP A 917 -2.31 -31.79 -29.30
N GLY A 918 -2.00 -32.96 -28.74
CA GLY A 918 -1.92 -34.22 -29.49
C GLY A 918 -3.27 -34.72 -30.01
N ARG A 919 -4.38 -34.40 -29.31
CA ARG A 919 -5.75 -34.70 -29.78
C ARG A 919 -6.16 -33.75 -30.89
N GLN A 920 -5.81 -32.47 -30.76
CA GLN A 920 -6.05 -31.43 -31.77
C GLN A 920 -5.30 -31.74 -33.08
N ALA A 921 -4.03 -32.15 -33.00
CA ALA A 921 -3.25 -32.59 -34.16
C ALA A 921 -3.88 -33.83 -34.84
N LYS A 922 -4.36 -34.80 -34.05
CA LYS A 922 -5.01 -36.00 -34.60
C LYS A 922 -6.34 -35.68 -35.30
N ALA A 923 -7.22 -34.87 -34.70
CA ALA A 923 -8.48 -34.48 -35.34
C ALA A 923 -8.26 -33.74 -36.68
N LEU A 924 -7.24 -32.87 -36.74
CA LEU A 924 -6.85 -32.20 -37.99
C LEU A 924 -6.27 -33.16 -39.03
N ALA A 925 -5.57 -34.22 -38.62
CA ALA A 925 -5.03 -35.23 -39.52
C ALA A 925 -6.10 -36.20 -40.04
N ASP A 926 -7.03 -36.63 -39.19
CA ASP A 926 -8.06 -37.62 -39.51
C ASP A 926 -9.19 -37.04 -40.38
N GLY A 927 -9.55 -35.75 -40.21
CA GLY A 927 -10.64 -35.11 -40.96
C GLY A 927 -10.60 -33.59 -41.05
N GLY A 928 -9.44 -32.96 -40.81
CA GLY A 928 -9.24 -31.52 -41.01
C GLY A 928 -10.09 -30.63 -40.09
N VAL A 929 -10.46 -29.46 -40.61
CA VAL A 929 -11.16 -28.41 -39.83
C VAL A 929 -12.57 -28.84 -39.41
N GLU A 930 -13.27 -29.65 -40.22
CA GLU A 930 -14.63 -30.11 -39.90
C GLU A 930 -14.60 -31.13 -38.75
N GLU A 931 -13.68 -32.09 -38.77
CA GLU A 931 -13.48 -33.03 -37.67
C GLU A 931 -12.99 -32.34 -36.39
N TYR A 932 -12.12 -31.34 -36.51
CA TYR A 932 -11.73 -30.51 -35.36
C TYR A 932 -12.92 -29.79 -34.73
N ILE A 933 -13.82 -29.21 -35.53
CA ILE A 933 -15.06 -28.59 -35.01
C ILE A 933 -15.95 -29.66 -34.34
N ARG A 934 -16.05 -30.86 -34.92
CA ARG A 934 -16.83 -31.97 -34.37
C ARG A 934 -16.32 -32.44 -33.00
N VAL A 935 -15.00 -32.50 -32.81
CA VAL A 935 -14.37 -32.97 -31.55
C VAL A 935 -14.31 -31.87 -30.49
N PHE A 936 -14.02 -30.61 -30.87
CA PHE A 936 -13.74 -29.52 -29.92
C PHE A 936 -14.82 -28.43 -29.84
N GLY A 937 -15.90 -28.55 -30.61
CA GLY A 937 -17.03 -27.60 -30.60
C GLY A 937 -16.71 -26.18 -31.09
N ARG A 938 -15.50 -25.94 -31.61
CA ARG A 938 -14.97 -24.63 -32.01
C ARG A 938 -14.12 -24.75 -33.26
N LYS A 939 -14.01 -23.67 -34.04
CA LYS A 939 -13.02 -23.59 -35.11
C LYS A 939 -11.60 -23.50 -34.53
N PRO A 940 -10.57 -24.02 -35.21
CA PRO A 940 -9.19 -23.61 -34.93
C PRO A 940 -9.08 -22.13 -35.30
N HIS A 941 -8.48 -21.34 -34.40
CA HIS A 941 -8.41 -19.88 -34.46
C HIS A 941 -7.02 -19.39 -34.86
#